data_AF-A0A7X7N8F0-F1
#
_entry.id   AF-A0A7X7N8F0-F1
#
_cell.length_a   1.000
_cell.length_b   1.000
_cell.length_c   1.000
_cell.angle_alpha   90.00
_cell.angle_beta   90.00
_cell.angle_gamma   90.00
#
_symmetry.space_group_name_H-M   'P 1'
#
loop_
_entity.id
_entity.type
_entity.pdbx_description
1 polymer ?
#
loop_
_entity_poly.entity_id
_entity_poly.type
_entity_poly.pdbx_seq_one_letter_code
_entity_poly.pdbx_strand_id
1 'polypeptide(L)'
;MRTFVIATLCMVSALMAQDNLLVNPGFEEVDDQGRLVGWSDKRPVYTQSSEYAKTGKYSLKFENHDKDNYVLLSQKIDLEKDSFYEFSVWVKTMGMKGNGPTVCVEYSDKDGNYVGGVYPGGAQETNGEWKLVRGFVRNRPEKAVSFSITVYCRQGSAGVAWFDDVVLRKFTPPMLRQMTSDHYRNITAGTPLKVFAGLSISKENHDKIKQSGVSLKLTDEAGKEIGTFTASAIEATKLAFDVPTKDLKTGNYLLSLSLKNPHNGETEVRTLKFKRVDAIPQRKSYIDSHRRLILDGKPFFPLGMYFGDVKPNEIDIYKDSAFNCLMPYTMISREKLDNAYKNGIKVIYSVKDIYPNMQWSKIPNWEEAAKQTREKMEAVMDHPGIIAWYINDELPITRLEELTAKRDLVEEIDPGRPAWVVLYQINEVTDYLPTFDIIGTDPYPIPTKSPSMAYDWAVRTTQGGFECHANWMVPQVFNWASYWGGYGRSDAEVLACRAPTFQEMKSMAWMCIAGGANGLIFYSWFDLHKMNKLKGQGGVALRVDPFDVRWAEVKRMAADIGRLDQVLLSIEKPLELKEVSGNADIAWRSFGKDGETWLLLVNSSEKKACDAAFEAPVASLRCVGTDLGEAKPVIEGNKLKIALEPLEVVFLRLK
;
A
#
# COMPACT_ATOMS: atom_id res chain seq x y z
N MET A 1 13.13 9.17 -39.15
CA MET A 1 12.93 9.14 -37.69
C MET A 1 13.67 10.32 -37.09
N ARG A 2 12.97 11.42 -36.78
CA ARG A 2 13.56 12.59 -36.13
C ARG A 2 13.34 12.46 -34.63
N THR A 3 14.44 12.32 -33.91
CA THR A 3 14.55 12.31 -32.46
C THR A 3 14.02 13.64 -31.91
N PHE A 4 12.86 13.63 -31.26
CA PHE A 4 12.42 14.78 -30.47
C PHE A 4 13.14 14.74 -29.13
N VAL A 5 14.10 15.66 -28.97
CA VAL A 5 14.76 15.97 -27.72
C VAL A 5 13.71 16.57 -26.79
N ILE A 6 13.34 15.83 -25.74
CA ILE A 6 12.56 16.36 -24.62
C ILE A 6 13.50 17.31 -23.88
N ALA A 7 13.33 18.61 -24.11
CA ALA A 7 13.99 19.65 -23.34
C ALA A 7 13.45 19.59 -21.91
N THR A 8 14.18 18.89 -21.05
CA THR A 8 14.00 18.95 -19.60
C THR A 8 14.44 20.35 -19.19
N LEU A 9 13.49 21.27 -19.03
CA LEU A 9 13.78 22.58 -18.47
C LEU A 9 14.12 22.36 -17.00
N CYS A 10 15.41 22.21 -16.70
CA CYS A 10 15.95 22.33 -15.35
C CYS A 10 15.69 23.76 -14.86
N MET A 11 14.51 24.00 -14.29
CA MET A 11 14.38 25.05 -13.27
C MET A 11 15.09 24.52 -12.04
N VAL A 12 16.37 24.89 -11.91
CA VAL A 12 17.00 25.03 -10.60
C VAL A 12 16.28 26.20 -9.95
N SER A 13 15.14 25.94 -9.33
CA SER A 13 14.61 26.84 -8.31
C SER A 13 15.69 26.92 -7.25
N ALA A 14 16.29 28.10 -7.11
CA ALA A 14 17.13 28.41 -5.98
C ALA A 14 16.27 28.20 -4.72
N LEU A 15 16.42 27.04 -4.08
CA LEU A 15 15.93 26.85 -2.72
C LEU A 15 16.60 27.95 -1.91
N MET A 16 15.81 28.91 -1.41
CA MET A 16 16.20 29.57 -0.19
C MET A 16 16.43 28.44 0.82
N ALA A 17 17.68 28.24 1.23
CA ALA A 17 18.02 27.28 2.25
C ALA A 17 17.20 27.65 3.49
N GLN A 18 16.14 26.88 3.76
CA GLN A 18 15.52 26.94 5.07
C GLN A 18 16.58 26.46 6.07
N ASP A 19 16.86 27.30 7.06
CA ASP A 19 17.84 27.02 8.09
C ASP A 19 17.51 25.69 8.78
N ASN A 20 18.55 24.89 8.96
CA ASN A 20 18.46 23.65 9.72
C ASN A 20 18.11 24.00 11.18
N LEU A 21 17.08 23.37 11.73
CA LEU A 21 16.56 23.64 13.07
C LEU A 21 17.42 23.03 14.18
N LEU A 22 18.48 22.28 13.82
CA LEU A 22 19.37 21.62 14.76
C LEU A 22 20.61 22.47 15.05
N VAL A 23 21.06 22.41 16.30
CA VAL A 23 22.37 22.87 16.72
C VAL A 23 23.40 21.80 16.38
N ASN A 24 24.54 22.23 15.81
CA ASN A 24 25.68 21.40 15.47
C ASN A 24 25.30 20.13 14.65
N PRO A 25 24.63 20.28 13.50
CA PRO A 25 24.13 19.15 12.71
C PRO A 25 25.22 18.29 12.04
N GLY A 26 26.40 18.89 11.79
CA GLY A 26 27.58 18.18 11.25
C GLY A 26 28.55 17.68 12.33
N PHE A 27 28.20 17.84 13.62
CA PHE A 27 29.05 17.41 14.74
C PHE A 27 30.47 18.02 14.74
N GLU A 28 30.60 19.26 14.29
CA GLU A 28 31.86 20.00 14.19
C GLU A 28 32.31 20.61 15.52
N GLU A 29 31.37 20.82 16.45
CA GLU A 29 31.62 21.55 17.70
C GLU A 29 31.54 20.65 18.94
N VAL A 30 32.55 20.78 19.82
CA VAL A 30 32.54 20.22 21.17
C VAL A 30 32.82 21.32 22.20
N ASP A 31 32.31 21.16 23.42
CA ASP A 31 32.60 22.08 24.53
C ASP A 31 33.97 21.80 25.18
N ASP A 32 34.33 22.59 26.20
CA ASP A 32 35.60 22.49 26.93
C ASP A 32 35.83 21.12 27.58
N GLN A 33 34.77 20.32 27.76
CA GLN A 33 34.83 18.96 28.31
C GLN A 33 34.77 17.89 27.21
N GLY A 34 34.81 18.28 25.93
CA GLY A 34 34.75 17.41 24.77
C GLY A 34 33.37 16.79 24.53
N ARG A 35 32.29 17.43 25.00
CA ARG A 35 30.89 17.01 24.74
C ARG A 35 30.39 17.69 23.48
N LEU A 36 29.64 16.95 22.66
CA LEU A 36 29.01 17.51 21.45
C LEU A 36 28.02 18.62 21.82
N VAL A 37 28.26 19.83 21.30
CA VAL A 37 27.39 20.97 21.55
C VAL A 37 25.98 20.68 21.03
N GLY A 38 24.95 20.89 21.87
CA GLY A 38 23.54 20.70 21.50
C GLY A 38 23.02 19.25 21.55
N TRP A 39 23.87 18.26 21.76
CA TRP A 39 23.50 16.84 21.81
C TRP A 39 23.71 16.26 23.22
N SER A 40 22.93 15.25 23.59
CA SER A 40 23.10 14.55 24.87
C SER A 40 24.49 13.89 24.97
N ASP A 41 25.15 13.91 26.13
CA ASP A 41 26.44 13.21 26.30
C ASP A 41 26.25 11.69 26.43
N LYS A 42 26.81 10.93 25.48
CA LYS A 42 26.70 9.46 25.39
C LYS A 42 28.05 8.78 25.14
N ARG A 43 29.13 9.40 25.61
CA ARG A 43 30.46 8.80 25.58
C ARG A 43 30.55 7.58 26.50
N PRO A 44 31.41 6.59 26.19
CA PRO A 44 32.32 6.56 25.04
C PRO A 44 31.66 6.04 23.74
N VAL A 45 30.37 5.67 23.76
CA VAL A 45 29.71 5.04 22.61
C VAL A 45 29.59 5.99 21.42
N TYR A 46 29.30 7.27 21.68
CA TYR A 46 29.24 8.33 20.66
C TYR A 46 30.31 9.39 20.92
N THR A 47 31.18 9.63 19.94
CA THR A 47 32.29 10.59 20.02
C THR A 47 32.47 11.34 18.71
N GLN A 48 32.96 12.58 18.76
CA GLN A 48 33.41 13.29 17.57
C GLN A 48 34.63 12.56 16.94
N SER A 49 34.68 12.49 15.62
CA SER A 49 35.74 11.79 14.88
C SER A 49 36.10 12.54 13.60
N SER A 50 37.39 12.61 13.28
CA SER A 50 37.91 13.12 12.00
C SER A 50 38.26 12.03 10.98
N GLU A 51 37.99 10.76 11.30
CA GLU A 51 38.34 9.60 10.45
C GLU A 51 37.59 9.62 9.11
N TYR A 52 36.28 9.89 9.15
CA TYR A 52 35.44 10.10 7.98
C TYR A 52 34.49 11.25 8.26
N ALA A 53 34.36 12.17 7.30
CA ALA A 53 33.37 13.22 7.32
C ALA A 53 32.67 13.25 5.95
N LYS A 54 31.36 13.48 5.93
CA LYS A 54 30.55 13.62 4.72
C LYS A 54 30.65 15.04 4.17
N THR A 55 30.61 16.03 5.06
CA THR A 55 31.05 17.41 4.81
C THR A 55 31.85 17.90 6.03
N GLY A 56 32.48 19.08 5.95
CA GLY A 56 33.27 19.59 7.08
C GLY A 56 34.53 18.78 7.41
N LYS A 57 34.92 18.77 8.68
CA LYS A 57 36.14 18.11 9.20
C LYS A 57 35.85 16.95 10.13
N TYR A 58 34.68 16.95 10.77
CA TYR A 58 34.32 15.98 11.79
C TYR A 58 32.99 15.31 11.45
N SER A 59 32.75 14.18 12.12
CA SER A 59 31.45 13.52 12.14
C SER A 59 31.25 12.87 13.51
N LEU A 60 30.04 12.36 13.75
CA LEU A 60 29.77 11.55 14.93
C LEU A 60 30.14 10.09 14.65
N LYS A 61 31.09 9.56 15.41
CA LYS A 61 31.40 8.13 15.43
C LYS A 61 30.60 7.42 16.51
N PHE A 62 29.97 6.32 16.13
CA PHE A 62 29.43 5.29 17.00
C PHE A 62 30.35 4.09 17.01
N GLU A 63 30.70 3.61 18.20
CA GLU A 63 31.42 2.36 18.38
C GLU A 63 30.81 1.58 19.55
N ASN A 64 30.26 0.41 19.23
CA ASN A 64 29.68 -0.48 20.22
C ASN A 64 29.93 -1.93 19.83
N HIS A 65 30.54 -2.68 20.75
CA HIS A 65 30.83 -4.11 20.55
C HIS A 65 29.84 -5.01 21.29
N ASP A 66 28.96 -4.42 22.13
CA ASP A 66 27.93 -5.13 22.88
C ASP A 66 26.54 -4.83 22.31
N LYS A 67 25.94 -5.85 21.68
CA LYS A 67 24.60 -5.75 21.08
C LYS A 67 23.48 -5.40 22.09
N ASP A 68 23.70 -5.67 23.38
CA ASP A 68 22.73 -5.43 24.45
C ASP A 68 22.87 -4.01 25.03
N ASN A 69 23.98 -3.32 24.75
CA ASN A 69 24.21 -1.92 25.11
C ASN A 69 23.50 -0.97 24.12
N TYR A 70 22.24 -0.61 24.44
CA TYR A 70 21.43 0.25 23.58
C TYR A 70 21.46 1.72 24.04
N VAL A 71 22.09 2.58 23.24
CA VAL A 71 22.35 3.99 23.59
C VAL A 71 21.82 4.94 22.50
N LEU A 72 21.11 5.97 22.94
CA LEU A 72 20.45 6.97 22.08
C LEU A 72 21.10 8.34 22.27
N LEU A 73 21.55 8.96 21.17
CA LEU A 73 22.06 10.34 21.16
C LEU A 73 20.95 11.27 20.65
N SER A 74 20.49 12.21 21.48
CA SER A 74 19.32 13.03 21.16
C SER A 74 19.56 14.52 21.35
N GLN A 75 18.78 15.32 20.62
CA GLN A 75 18.62 16.75 20.78
C GLN A 75 17.13 17.07 20.92
N LYS A 76 16.77 17.96 21.85
CA LYS A 76 15.39 18.46 21.97
C LYS A 76 15.11 19.41 20.81
N ILE A 77 13.91 19.34 20.24
CA ILE A 77 13.51 20.14 19.08
C ILE A 77 12.13 20.74 19.31
N ASP A 78 11.86 21.86 18.64
CA ASP A 78 10.54 22.47 18.61
C ASP A 78 9.90 22.24 17.24
N LEU A 79 8.67 21.73 17.25
CA LEU A 79 7.90 21.52 16.04
C LEU A 79 6.58 22.28 16.16
N GLU A 80 6.39 23.30 15.32
CA GLU A 80 5.14 24.07 15.25
C GLU A 80 3.95 23.19 14.89
N LYS A 81 2.79 23.46 15.49
CA LYS A 81 1.51 22.82 15.16
C LYS A 81 1.17 22.99 13.67
N ASP A 82 0.57 21.97 13.07
CA ASP A 82 0.10 21.96 11.67
C ASP A 82 1.17 22.18 10.58
N SER A 83 2.45 22.19 10.96
CA SER A 83 3.61 22.18 10.05
C SER A 83 4.13 20.76 9.84
N PHE A 84 4.66 20.50 8.64
CA PHE A 84 5.37 19.26 8.33
C PHE A 84 6.88 19.48 8.36
N TYR A 85 7.62 18.43 8.67
CA TYR A 85 9.08 18.48 8.77
C TYR A 85 9.71 17.32 8.03
N GLU A 86 10.84 17.60 7.40
CA GLU A 86 11.77 16.60 6.88
C GLU A 86 12.92 16.47 7.87
N PHE A 87 13.35 15.23 8.12
CA PHE A 87 14.60 14.98 8.81
C PHE A 87 15.43 13.90 8.12
N SER A 88 16.75 14.01 8.19
CA SER A 88 17.67 13.04 7.60
C SER A 88 19.02 13.04 8.29
N VAL A 89 19.83 12.02 8.00
CA VAL A 89 21.24 11.93 8.41
C VAL A 89 21.99 11.11 7.37
N TRP A 90 23.23 11.48 7.06
CA TRP A 90 24.13 10.64 6.29
C TRP A 90 24.80 9.64 7.22
N VAL A 91 24.83 8.37 6.82
CA VAL A 91 25.41 7.29 7.60
C VAL A 91 26.42 6.51 6.78
N LYS A 92 27.50 6.08 7.43
CA LYS A 92 28.52 5.19 6.88
C LYS A 92 28.79 4.11 7.91
N THR A 93 28.93 2.86 7.50
CA THR A 93 29.20 1.75 8.43
C THR A 93 30.43 0.95 8.00
N MET A 94 31.02 0.27 8.99
CA MET A 94 32.08 -0.70 8.79
C MET A 94 31.95 -1.83 9.83
N GLY A 95 31.79 -3.06 9.36
CA GLY A 95 31.62 -4.24 10.21
C GLY A 95 30.30 -4.23 10.99
N MET A 96 29.27 -3.55 10.48
CA MET A 96 28.00 -3.38 11.17
C MET A 96 27.16 -4.65 11.12
N LYS A 97 26.69 -5.08 12.30
CA LYS A 97 25.73 -6.17 12.49
C LYS A 97 24.41 -5.60 13.00
N GLY A 98 23.31 -6.29 12.70
CA GLY A 98 21.97 -5.85 13.09
C GLY A 98 21.36 -4.85 12.11
N ASN A 99 20.41 -4.04 12.58
CA ASN A 99 19.65 -3.10 11.74
C ASN A 99 20.32 -1.71 11.61
N GLY A 100 21.47 -1.52 12.25
CA GLY A 100 22.42 -0.45 12.00
C GLY A 100 21.93 0.98 12.30
N PRO A 101 22.69 2.00 11.87
CA PRO A 101 22.43 3.41 12.12
C PRO A 101 21.16 3.95 11.45
N THR A 102 20.45 4.83 12.16
CA THR A 102 19.27 5.55 11.70
C THR A 102 19.11 6.88 12.46
N VAL A 103 18.06 7.62 12.12
CA VAL A 103 17.57 8.81 12.83
C VAL A 103 16.07 8.65 13.06
N CYS A 104 15.54 9.15 14.18
CA CYS A 104 14.10 9.22 14.43
C CYS A 104 13.70 10.56 15.05
N VAL A 105 12.40 10.84 15.00
CA VAL A 105 11.78 11.90 15.80
C VAL A 105 10.76 11.27 16.73
N GLU A 106 10.86 11.55 18.03
CA GLU A 106 10.00 10.98 19.07
C GLU A 106 9.15 12.05 19.74
N TYR A 107 7.98 11.64 20.23
CA TYR A 107 6.92 12.49 20.77
C TYR A 107 6.62 12.08 22.22
N SER A 108 6.52 13.06 23.10
CA SER A 108 6.04 12.88 24.47
C SER A 108 4.86 13.79 24.79
N ASP A 109 3.98 13.34 25.68
CA ASP A 109 2.91 14.17 26.24
C ASP A 109 3.40 15.13 27.32
N LYS A 110 2.49 15.94 27.86
CA LYS A 110 2.76 16.95 28.89
C LYS A 110 3.31 16.36 30.19
N ASP A 111 3.04 15.09 30.44
CA ASP A 111 3.48 14.37 31.64
C ASP A 111 4.80 13.61 31.38
N GLY A 112 5.36 13.75 30.17
CA GLY A 112 6.63 13.16 29.75
C GLY A 112 6.52 11.74 29.20
N ASN A 113 5.31 11.18 29.08
CA ASN A 113 5.13 9.81 28.58
C ASN A 113 5.32 9.77 27.08
N TYR A 114 5.96 8.71 26.59
CA TYR A 114 6.09 8.44 25.16
C TYR A 114 4.71 8.26 24.51
N VAL A 115 4.46 8.98 23.41
CA VAL A 115 3.18 8.92 22.67
C VAL A 115 3.33 8.60 21.19
N GLY A 116 4.55 8.43 20.68
CA GLY A 116 4.81 7.99 19.31
C GLY A 116 6.10 8.55 18.73
N GLY A 117 6.32 8.31 17.45
CA GLY A 117 7.46 8.84 16.70
C GLY A 117 7.51 8.34 15.26
N VAL A 118 8.47 8.85 14.49
CA VAL A 118 8.73 8.46 13.10
C VAL A 118 10.10 7.80 13.01
N TYR A 119 10.15 6.57 12.49
CA TYR A 119 11.34 5.70 12.54
C TYR A 119 11.72 5.13 11.18
N PRO A 120 12.43 5.88 10.32
CA PRO A 120 13.07 5.37 9.12
C PRO A 120 13.87 4.09 9.35
N GLY A 121 13.87 3.19 8.35
CA GLY A 121 14.72 2.00 8.37
C GLY A 121 16.19 2.37 8.59
N GLY A 122 16.92 1.55 9.34
CA GLY A 122 18.35 1.77 9.52
C GLY A 122 19.16 1.27 8.33
N ALA A 123 20.31 1.89 8.09
CA ALA A 123 21.24 1.38 7.11
C ALA A 123 22.01 0.20 7.73
N GLN A 124 22.03 -0.94 7.05
CA GLN A 124 22.90 -2.06 7.42
C GLN A 124 24.37 -1.73 7.03
N GLU A 125 25.16 -2.75 6.69
CA GLU A 125 26.51 -2.56 6.17
C GLU A 125 26.48 -1.73 4.86
N THR A 126 27.21 -0.61 4.85
CA THR A 126 27.34 0.28 3.70
C THR A 126 28.64 0.06 2.94
N ASN A 127 29.50 -0.84 3.40
CA ASN A 127 30.82 -1.13 2.82
C ASN A 127 31.67 0.14 2.65
N GLY A 128 31.53 1.08 3.59
CA GLY A 128 32.24 2.35 3.55
C GLY A 128 31.65 3.41 2.61
N GLU A 129 30.47 3.23 2.03
CA GLU A 129 29.78 4.31 1.31
C GLU A 129 28.85 5.11 2.22
N TRP A 130 28.72 6.40 1.97
CA TRP A 130 27.75 7.26 2.66
C TRP A 130 26.35 7.02 2.08
N LYS A 131 25.37 6.74 2.94
CA LYS A 131 23.97 6.57 2.57
C LYS A 131 23.09 7.54 3.35
N LEU A 132 22.07 8.09 2.69
CA LEU A 132 21.13 8.99 3.34
C LEU A 132 19.99 8.18 3.98
N VAL A 133 19.79 8.35 5.27
CA VAL A 133 18.57 7.90 5.98
C VAL A 133 17.66 9.12 6.15
N ARG A 134 16.38 8.99 5.83
CA ARG A 134 15.43 10.11 5.79
C ARG A 134 14.05 9.72 6.29
N GLY A 135 13.38 10.66 6.96
CA GLY A 135 12.00 10.54 7.42
C GLY A 135 11.24 11.86 7.31
N PHE A 136 9.92 11.80 7.52
CA PHE A 136 9.04 12.96 7.48
C PHE A 136 8.08 12.94 8.67
N VAL A 137 8.02 14.05 9.39
CA VAL A 137 6.96 14.29 10.38
C VAL A 137 5.76 14.88 9.64
N ARG A 138 4.80 14.01 9.31
CA ARG A 138 3.56 14.42 8.64
C ARG A 138 2.39 14.62 9.60
N ASN A 139 2.21 13.68 10.53
CA ASN A 139 1.13 13.70 11.51
C ASN A 139 1.74 13.53 12.90
N ARG A 140 1.20 14.25 13.89
CA ARG A 140 1.56 14.09 15.31
C ARG A 140 0.29 13.86 16.12
N PRO A 141 0.32 12.99 17.15
CA PRO A 141 -0.80 12.87 18.09
C PRO A 141 -1.14 14.23 18.71
N GLU A 142 -2.41 14.57 18.87
CA GLU A 142 -2.83 15.86 19.47
C GLU A 142 -2.25 16.09 20.87
N LYS A 143 -2.03 15.00 21.61
CA LYS A 143 -1.44 15.03 22.96
C LYS A 143 0.09 15.22 22.99
N ALA A 144 0.77 15.21 21.85
CA ALA A 144 2.21 15.40 21.78
C ALA A 144 2.58 16.87 21.98
N VAL A 145 3.39 17.17 22.99
CA VAL A 145 3.81 18.55 23.32
C VAL A 145 5.33 18.71 23.47
N SER A 146 6.08 17.62 23.51
CA SER A 146 7.55 17.64 23.53
C SER A 146 8.11 16.70 22.48
N PHE A 147 9.21 17.11 21.85
CA PHE A 147 9.79 16.44 20.71
C PHE A 147 11.31 16.31 20.86
N SER A 148 11.86 15.21 20.35
CA SER A 148 13.30 15.01 20.23
C SER A 148 13.63 14.44 18.86
N ILE A 149 14.79 14.83 18.32
CA ILE A 149 15.45 14.08 17.25
C ILE A 149 16.53 13.21 17.87
N THR A 150 16.63 11.96 17.42
CA THR A 150 17.58 10.99 17.96
C THR A 150 18.34 10.34 16.82
N VAL A 151 19.67 10.39 16.91
CA VAL A 151 20.59 9.67 16.02
C VAL A 151 21.10 8.45 16.78
N TYR A 152 20.92 7.26 16.19
CA TYR A 152 21.21 6.02 16.91
C TYR A 152 21.41 4.81 16.00
N CYS A 153 22.06 3.78 16.51
CA CYS A 153 22.00 2.43 15.94
C CYS A 153 20.86 1.64 16.57
N ARG A 154 20.05 0.93 15.76
CA ARG A 154 18.91 0.15 16.26
C ARG A 154 19.33 -0.90 17.30
N GLN A 155 18.44 -1.23 18.23
CA GLN A 155 18.69 -2.24 19.26
C GLN A 155 19.20 -3.55 18.64
N GLY A 156 20.20 -4.15 19.28
CA GLY A 156 20.87 -5.35 18.77
C GLY A 156 21.98 -5.08 17.73
N SER A 157 22.27 -3.81 17.42
CA SER A 157 23.35 -3.45 16.49
C SER A 157 24.69 -3.31 17.18
N ALA A 158 25.74 -3.83 16.54
CA ALA A 158 27.11 -3.76 17.01
C ALA A 158 28.06 -3.56 15.81
N GLY A 159 29.13 -2.82 16.01
CA GLY A 159 30.09 -2.41 14.98
C GLY A 159 30.39 -0.92 15.04
N VAL A 160 30.90 -0.39 13.93
CA VAL A 160 31.27 1.03 13.81
C VAL A 160 30.37 1.73 12.80
N ALA A 161 29.90 2.93 13.14
CA ALA A 161 29.19 3.80 12.23
C ALA A 161 29.67 5.25 12.36
N TRP A 162 29.53 6.01 11.29
CA TRP A 162 29.66 7.46 11.28
C TRP A 162 28.36 8.08 10.84
N PHE A 163 27.98 9.17 11.49
CA PHE A 163 26.80 9.97 11.19
C PHE A 163 27.24 11.40 10.91
N ASP A 164 26.65 12.01 9.91
CA ASP A 164 26.99 13.38 9.56
C ASP A 164 25.81 14.10 8.89
N ASP A 165 25.87 15.43 8.86
CA ASP A 165 24.91 16.31 8.20
C ASP A 165 23.45 15.99 8.58
N VAL A 166 23.14 15.97 9.88
CA VAL A 166 21.76 15.76 10.34
C VAL A 166 20.91 16.95 9.91
N VAL A 167 19.81 16.70 9.22
CA VAL A 167 18.86 17.74 8.82
C VAL A 167 17.60 17.59 9.66
N LEU A 168 17.09 18.71 10.17
CA LEU A 168 15.69 18.90 10.51
C LEU A 168 15.26 20.26 9.97
N ARG A 169 14.25 20.29 9.12
CA ARG A 169 13.72 21.56 8.61
C ARG A 169 12.24 21.43 8.32
N LYS A 170 11.55 22.57 8.26
CA LYS A 170 10.19 22.59 7.74
C LYS A 170 10.20 22.03 6.33
N PHE A 171 9.16 21.28 6.02
CA PHE A 171 8.94 20.69 4.72
C PHE A 171 7.50 20.99 4.35
N THR A 172 7.26 21.45 3.13
CA THR A 172 5.91 21.56 2.61
C THR A 172 5.71 20.39 1.66
N PRO A 173 4.88 19.39 2.00
CA PRO A 173 4.60 18.30 1.08
C PRO A 173 3.92 18.86 -0.17
N PRO A 174 4.10 18.19 -1.32
CA PRO A 174 3.29 18.48 -2.48
C PRO A 174 1.82 18.43 -2.11
N MET A 175 1.11 19.51 -2.39
CA MET A 175 -0.33 19.57 -2.24
C MET A 175 -1.01 18.64 -3.23
N LEU A 176 -0.53 18.64 -4.47
CA LEU A 176 -1.13 17.93 -5.58
C LEU A 176 -0.51 16.53 -5.67
N ARG A 177 -1.34 15.50 -5.52
CA ARG A 177 -0.96 14.08 -5.66
C ARG A 177 -1.20 13.62 -7.09
N GLN A 178 -1.14 12.32 -7.37
CA GLN A 178 -1.29 11.84 -8.74
C GLN A 178 -2.70 12.01 -9.30
N MET A 179 -2.78 11.93 -10.64
CA MET A 179 -4.01 11.95 -11.40
C MET A 179 -4.31 10.58 -12.01
N THR A 180 -5.60 10.29 -12.23
CA THR A 180 -6.09 9.13 -12.99
C THR A 180 -7.45 9.45 -13.60
N SER A 181 -7.95 8.59 -14.49
CA SER A 181 -9.35 8.60 -14.90
C SER A 181 -10.12 7.37 -14.39
N ASP A 182 -11.42 7.35 -14.61
CA ASP A 182 -12.30 6.19 -14.44
C ASP A 182 -12.21 5.17 -15.58
N HIS A 183 -11.40 5.43 -16.61
CA HIS A 183 -11.18 4.51 -17.72
C HIS A 183 -9.94 3.65 -17.49
N TYR A 184 -10.10 2.34 -17.71
CA TYR A 184 -8.98 1.40 -17.67
C TYR A 184 -7.85 1.84 -18.61
N ARG A 185 -6.65 2.04 -18.02
CA ARG A 185 -5.44 2.57 -18.68
C ARG A 185 -5.63 3.94 -19.35
N ASN A 186 -6.62 4.71 -18.91
CA ASN A 186 -6.97 6.01 -19.48
C ASN A 186 -7.25 5.92 -21.00
N ILE A 187 -7.94 4.86 -21.44
CA ILE A 187 -8.31 4.66 -22.86
C ILE A 187 -9.81 4.86 -23.01
N THR A 188 -10.21 5.68 -23.98
CA THR A 188 -11.62 5.94 -24.29
C THR A 188 -11.93 5.74 -25.77
N ALA A 189 -13.12 5.21 -26.05
CA ALA A 189 -13.72 5.13 -27.38
C ALA A 189 -14.68 6.29 -27.70
N GLY A 190 -14.56 7.41 -26.96
CA GLY A 190 -15.40 8.60 -27.12
C GLY A 190 -16.40 8.80 -25.99
N THR A 191 -16.42 7.92 -24.99
CA THR A 191 -17.11 8.15 -23.72
C THR A 191 -16.37 9.20 -22.90
N PRO A 192 -17.06 10.18 -22.28
CA PRO A 192 -16.42 11.17 -21.42
C PRO A 192 -15.57 10.51 -20.33
N LEU A 193 -14.41 11.09 -20.04
CA LEU A 193 -13.58 10.68 -18.91
C LEU A 193 -14.03 11.45 -17.67
N LYS A 194 -14.12 10.77 -16.53
CA LYS A 194 -14.08 11.42 -15.22
C LYS A 194 -12.65 11.36 -14.70
N VAL A 195 -12.02 12.51 -14.59
CA VAL A 195 -10.61 12.66 -14.20
C VAL A 195 -10.54 13.05 -12.74
N PHE A 196 -9.67 12.39 -11.99
CA PHE A 196 -9.42 12.66 -10.59
C PHE A 196 -7.99 13.14 -10.38
N ALA A 197 -7.80 14.08 -9.45
CA ALA A 197 -6.49 14.49 -8.95
C ALA A 197 -6.51 14.46 -7.43
N GLY A 198 -5.53 13.81 -6.80
CA GLY A 198 -5.47 13.78 -5.34
C GLY A 198 -4.99 15.09 -4.73
N LEU A 199 -5.47 15.39 -3.54
CA LEU A 199 -5.08 16.56 -2.75
C LEU A 199 -4.61 16.14 -1.37
N SER A 200 -3.63 16.87 -0.85
CA SER A 200 -3.15 16.80 0.53
C SER A 200 -3.13 18.21 1.13
N ILE A 201 -4.28 18.66 1.62
CA ILE A 201 -4.49 20.03 2.13
C ILE A 201 -5.22 20.06 3.46
N SER A 202 -5.03 21.14 4.21
CA SER A 202 -5.87 21.47 5.37
C SER A 202 -7.25 21.96 4.93
N LYS A 203 -8.22 21.95 5.88
CA LYS A 203 -9.56 22.49 5.65
C LYS A 203 -9.55 23.97 5.23
N GLU A 204 -8.70 24.78 5.85
CA GLU A 204 -8.57 26.21 5.49
C GLU A 204 -8.11 26.39 4.04
N ASN A 205 -7.17 25.56 3.60
CA ASN A 205 -6.64 25.63 2.23
C ASN A 205 -7.61 25.05 1.19
N HIS A 206 -8.51 24.16 1.59
CA HIS A 206 -9.60 23.68 0.74
C HIS A 206 -10.52 24.82 0.29
N ASP A 207 -10.91 25.71 1.19
CA ASP A 207 -11.73 26.89 0.84
C ASP A 207 -11.00 27.87 -0.09
N LYS A 208 -9.68 28.07 0.12
CA LYS A 208 -8.85 28.92 -0.75
C LYS A 208 -8.76 28.38 -2.17
N ILE A 209 -8.55 27.07 -2.34
CA ILE A 209 -8.51 26.42 -3.67
C ILE A 209 -9.86 26.51 -4.36
N LYS A 210 -10.95 26.34 -3.61
CA LYS A 210 -12.31 26.48 -4.16
C LYS A 210 -12.55 27.89 -4.70
N GLN A 211 -11.99 28.92 -4.06
CA GLN A 211 -12.10 30.32 -4.50
C GLN A 211 -11.14 30.69 -5.65
N SER A 212 -9.97 30.05 -5.75
CA SER A 212 -8.95 30.41 -6.76
C SER A 212 -9.34 30.04 -8.20
N GLY A 213 -10.36 29.18 -8.37
CA GLY A 213 -10.67 28.55 -9.65
C GLY A 213 -9.67 27.43 -9.95
N VAL A 214 -10.18 26.25 -10.28
CA VAL A 214 -9.38 25.07 -10.62
C VAL A 214 -9.68 24.71 -12.06
N SER A 215 -8.65 24.69 -12.91
CA SER A 215 -8.80 24.34 -14.32
C SER A 215 -7.83 23.24 -14.75
N LEU A 216 -8.35 22.38 -15.62
CA LEU A 216 -7.64 21.27 -16.25
C LEU A 216 -7.50 21.56 -17.74
N LYS A 217 -6.27 21.68 -18.22
CA LYS A 217 -5.98 21.96 -19.63
C LYS A 217 -5.78 20.67 -20.41
N LEU A 218 -6.35 20.60 -21.61
CA LEU A 218 -6.20 19.51 -22.57
C LEU A 218 -5.38 19.96 -23.78
N THR A 219 -4.33 19.21 -24.10
CA THR A 219 -3.57 19.39 -25.34
C THR A 219 -3.50 18.11 -26.15
N ASP A 220 -3.34 18.25 -27.47
CA ASP A 220 -2.95 17.14 -28.34
C ASP A 220 -1.45 16.84 -28.25
N GLU A 221 -0.99 15.82 -28.99
CA GLU A 221 0.41 15.38 -29.04
C GLU A 221 1.36 16.45 -29.61
N ALA A 222 0.86 17.41 -30.39
CA ALA A 222 1.63 18.55 -30.89
C ALA A 222 1.68 19.72 -29.88
N GLY A 223 1.05 19.57 -28.71
CA GLY A 223 0.97 20.61 -27.69
C GLY A 223 -0.08 21.68 -27.98
N LYS A 224 -0.93 21.50 -29.00
CA LYS A 224 -2.02 22.43 -29.29
C LYS A 224 -3.09 22.27 -28.22
N GLU A 225 -3.50 23.38 -27.62
CA GLU A 225 -4.63 23.40 -26.70
C GLU A 225 -5.94 23.08 -27.43
N ILE A 226 -6.65 22.10 -26.89
CA ILE A 226 -7.94 21.64 -27.40
C ILE A 226 -9.08 22.14 -26.53
N GLY A 227 -8.84 22.28 -25.22
CA GLY A 227 -9.85 22.79 -24.29
C GLY A 227 -9.32 22.95 -22.88
N THR A 228 -10.14 23.59 -22.06
CA THR A 228 -9.91 23.78 -20.63
C THR A 228 -11.21 23.48 -19.88
N PHE A 229 -11.10 22.73 -18.77
CA PHE A 229 -12.25 22.25 -18.00
C PHE A 229 -12.17 22.72 -16.55
N THR A 230 -13.28 23.16 -15.98
CA THR A 230 -13.38 23.48 -14.55
C THR A 230 -13.64 22.21 -13.73
N ALA A 231 -13.22 22.20 -12.47
CA ALA A 231 -13.53 21.09 -11.57
C ALA A 231 -15.05 20.92 -11.39
N SER A 232 -15.56 19.71 -11.56
CA SER A 232 -16.94 19.34 -11.25
C SER A 232 -17.14 18.98 -9.78
N ALA A 233 -16.06 18.63 -9.06
CA ALA A 233 -16.05 18.54 -7.61
C ALA A 233 -14.70 18.98 -7.02
N ILE A 234 -14.75 19.64 -5.86
CA ILE A 234 -13.58 20.04 -5.07
C ILE A 234 -13.80 19.55 -3.64
N GLU A 235 -13.14 18.46 -3.29
CA GLU A 235 -13.20 17.81 -1.97
C GLU A 235 -11.87 17.98 -1.23
N ALA A 236 -11.84 17.68 0.07
CA ALA A 236 -10.64 17.86 0.89
C ALA A 236 -9.45 17.01 0.40
N THR A 237 -9.72 15.85 -0.21
CA THR A 237 -8.70 14.88 -0.63
C THR A 237 -8.63 14.66 -2.13
N LYS A 238 -9.53 15.26 -2.92
CA LYS A 238 -9.56 15.09 -4.38
C LYS A 238 -10.25 16.22 -5.14
N LEU A 239 -9.87 16.36 -6.39
CA LEU A 239 -10.56 17.12 -7.43
C LEU A 239 -11.17 16.15 -8.44
N ALA A 240 -12.31 16.49 -9.01
CA ALA A 240 -12.91 15.76 -10.13
C ALA A 240 -13.19 16.70 -11.31
N PHE A 241 -13.05 16.19 -12.53
CA PHE A 241 -13.33 16.89 -13.78
C PHE A 241 -14.05 15.97 -14.75
N ASP A 242 -14.96 16.52 -15.54
CA ASP A 242 -15.60 15.81 -16.66
C ASP A 242 -14.99 16.29 -17.97
N VAL A 243 -14.37 15.36 -18.71
CA VAL A 243 -13.66 15.65 -19.96
C VAL A 243 -14.39 14.97 -21.13
N PRO A 244 -15.12 15.73 -21.97
CA PRO A 244 -15.74 15.20 -23.18
C PRO A 244 -14.70 14.71 -24.18
N THR A 245 -14.86 13.51 -24.72
CA THR A 245 -13.90 12.89 -25.66
C THR A 245 -14.51 12.46 -26.99
N LYS A 246 -15.82 12.66 -27.16
CA LYS A 246 -16.58 12.23 -28.34
C LYS A 246 -16.01 12.82 -29.63
N ASP A 247 -15.77 14.14 -29.63
CA ASP A 247 -15.35 14.92 -30.80
C ASP A 247 -13.82 14.97 -30.97
N LEU A 248 -13.08 14.31 -30.08
CA LEU A 248 -11.64 14.15 -30.22
C LEU A 248 -11.34 13.14 -31.33
N LYS A 249 -10.33 13.46 -32.15
CA LYS A 249 -9.78 12.50 -33.11
C LYS A 249 -9.06 11.38 -32.35
N THR A 250 -8.89 10.24 -33.00
CA THR A 250 -8.01 9.18 -32.46
C THR A 250 -6.59 9.71 -32.28
N GLY A 251 -5.97 9.42 -31.15
CA GLY A 251 -4.64 9.91 -30.83
C GLY A 251 -4.35 9.96 -29.34
N ASN A 252 -3.16 10.46 -29.02
CA ASN A 252 -2.71 10.67 -27.66
C ASN A 252 -3.00 12.11 -27.23
N TYR A 253 -3.39 12.27 -25.97
CA TYR A 253 -3.73 13.55 -25.38
C TYR A 253 -3.09 13.69 -24.01
N LEU A 254 -2.83 14.94 -23.62
CA LEU A 254 -2.28 15.29 -22.32
C LEU A 254 -3.24 16.22 -21.58
N LEU A 255 -3.62 15.81 -20.38
CA LEU A 255 -4.28 16.66 -19.41
C LEU A 255 -3.23 17.24 -18.46
N SER A 256 -3.30 18.54 -18.18
CA SER A 256 -2.38 19.24 -17.28
C SER A 256 -3.18 20.05 -16.27
N LEU A 257 -2.96 19.75 -15.00
CA LEU A 257 -3.50 20.48 -13.85
C LEU A 257 -2.38 21.29 -13.22
N SER A 258 -2.58 22.58 -13.08
CA SER A 258 -1.61 23.51 -12.50
C SER A 258 -2.28 24.26 -11.35
N LEU A 259 -1.75 24.11 -10.13
CA LEU A 259 -2.30 24.76 -8.94
C LEU A 259 -1.21 25.42 -8.11
N LYS A 260 -1.49 26.63 -7.63
CA LYS A 260 -0.63 27.31 -6.68
C LYS A 260 -0.84 26.68 -5.30
N ASN A 261 0.22 26.09 -4.75
CA ASN A 261 0.20 25.55 -3.40
C ASN A 261 0.06 26.72 -2.40
N PRO A 262 -1.02 26.76 -1.60
CA PRO A 262 -1.28 27.86 -0.67
C PRO A 262 -0.29 27.89 0.51
N HIS A 263 0.47 26.82 0.74
CA HIS A 263 1.45 26.74 1.82
C HIS A 263 2.78 27.44 1.50
N ASN A 264 3.26 27.35 0.26
CA ASN A 264 4.55 27.92 -0.15
C ASN A 264 4.45 28.93 -1.32
N GLY A 265 3.27 29.06 -1.93
CA GLY A 265 3.05 29.92 -3.08
C GLY A 265 3.62 29.40 -4.40
N GLU A 266 4.22 28.21 -4.43
CA GLU A 266 4.77 27.60 -5.64
C GLU A 266 3.65 26.99 -6.49
N THR A 267 3.87 26.92 -7.80
CA THR A 267 2.91 26.25 -8.70
C THR A 267 3.30 24.79 -8.86
N GLU A 268 2.39 23.89 -8.47
CA GLU A 268 2.52 22.46 -8.67
C GLU A 268 1.76 22.04 -9.93
N VAL A 269 2.39 21.19 -10.73
CA VAL A 269 1.82 20.65 -11.96
C VAL A 269 1.70 19.13 -11.88
N ARG A 270 0.56 18.60 -12.30
CA ARG A 270 0.38 17.17 -12.59
C ARG A 270 -0.19 16.97 -13.97
N THR A 271 0.16 15.85 -14.56
CA THR A 271 -0.31 15.50 -15.89
C THR A 271 -0.88 14.10 -15.93
N LEU A 272 -1.83 13.89 -16.83
CA LEU A 272 -2.41 12.58 -17.14
C LEU A 272 -2.43 12.40 -18.65
N LYS A 273 -1.75 11.36 -19.13
CA LYS A 273 -1.86 10.93 -20.53
C LYS A 273 -3.08 10.04 -20.70
N PHE A 274 -3.83 10.25 -21.77
CA PHE A 274 -4.92 9.35 -22.15
C PHE A 274 -4.94 9.16 -23.67
N LYS A 275 -5.59 8.07 -24.12
CA LYS A 275 -5.67 7.70 -25.53
C LYS A 275 -7.12 7.64 -26.00
N ARG A 276 -7.39 8.32 -27.11
CA ARG A 276 -8.65 8.18 -27.86
C ARG A 276 -8.45 7.15 -28.97
N VAL A 277 -9.28 6.11 -29.00
CA VAL A 277 -9.27 5.03 -30.00
C VAL A 277 -10.66 4.86 -30.62
N ASP A 278 -10.78 4.33 -31.83
CA ASP A 278 -12.12 4.11 -32.43
C ASP A 278 -12.94 3.06 -31.66
N ALA A 279 -12.28 2.01 -31.18
CA ALA A 279 -12.87 0.97 -30.37
C ALA A 279 -11.89 0.52 -29.27
N ILE A 280 -12.43 0.17 -28.10
CA ILE A 280 -11.61 -0.40 -27.01
C ILE A 280 -11.01 -1.72 -27.50
N PRO A 281 -9.69 -1.94 -27.36
CA PRO A 281 -9.07 -3.17 -27.82
C PRO A 281 -9.56 -4.36 -27.00
N GLN A 282 -9.74 -5.49 -27.69
CA GLN A 282 -10.03 -6.78 -27.04
C GLN A 282 -8.82 -7.20 -26.21
N ARG A 283 -9.08 -7.75 -25.02
CA ARG A 283 -8.06 -8.18 -24.07
C ARG A 283 -8.46 -9.52 -23.48
N LYS A 284 -7.44 -10.33 -23.16
CA LYS A 284 -7.63 -11.62 -22.51
C LYS A 284 -8.10 -11.46 -21.07
N SER A 285 -7.49 -10.52 -20.35
CA SER A 285 -7.91 -10.14 -19.01
C SER A 285 -7.79 -8.63 -18.81
N TYR A 286 -8.82 -7.97 -18.28
CA TYR A 286 -8.81 -6.52 -18.08
C TYR A 286 -9.71 -6.10 -16.91
N ILE A 287 -9.59 -4.85 -16.47
CA ILE A 287 -10.46 -4.27 -15.45
C ILE A 287 -11.59 -3.48 -16.12
N ASP A 288 -12.84 -3.80 -15.78
CA ASP A 288 -14.00 -3.05 -16.28
C ASP A 288 -14.30 -1.81 -15.42
N SER A 289 -15.30 -1.02 -15.85
CA SER A 289 -15.76 0.18 -15.12
C SER A 289 -16.37 -0.12 -13.75
N HIS A 290 -16.59 -1.39 -13.41
CA HIS A 290 -17.06 -1.84 -12.10
C HIS A 290 -15.91 -2.39 -11.24
N ARG A 291 -14.67 -2.19 -11.67
CA ARG A 291 -13.44 -2.65 -10.99
C ARG A 291 -13.33 -4.16 -10.88
N ARG A 292 -14.02 -4.92 -11.74
CA ARG A 292 -13.96 -6.39 -11.77
C ARG A 292 -12.87 -6.82 -12.74
N LEU A 293 -12.19 -7.93 -12.44
CA LEU A 293 -11.41 -8.61 -13.46
C LEU A 293 -12.38 -9.28 -14.43
N ILE A 294 -12.27 -8.95 -15.71
CA ILE A 294 -12.91 -9.68 -16.79
C ILE A 294 -11.87 -10.60 -17.40
N LEU A 295 -12.05 -11.91 -17.30
CA LEU A 295 -11.19 -12.94 -17.84
C LEU A 295 -11.94 -13.69 -18.94
N ASP A 296 -11.38 -13.70 -20.15
CA ASP A 296 -11.98 -14.34 -21.32
C ASP A 296 -13.46 -13.93 -21.54
N GLY A 297 -13.74 -12.63 -21.34
CA GLY A 297 -15.07 -12.04 -21.49
C GLY A 297 -16.04 -12.26 -20.32
N LYS A 298 -15.61 -12.91 -19.23
CA LYS A 298 -16.46 -13.18 -18.06
C LYS A 298 -15.90 -12.52 -16.79
N PRO A 299 -16.76 -11.99 -15.89
CA PRO A 299 -16.31 -11.55 -14.57
C PRO A 299 -15.64 -12.69 -13.81
N PHE A 300 -14.54 -12.39 -13.12
CA PHE A 300 -13.74 -13.31 -12.35
C PHE A 300 -13.38 -12.63 -11.02
N PHE A 301 -13.62 -13.30 -9.90
CA PHE A 301 -13.21 -12.82 -8.58
C PHE A 301 -11.93 -13.56 -8.19
N PRO A 302 -10.74 -12.91 -8.22
CA PRO A 302 -9.51 -13.58 -7.84
C PRO A 302 -9.55 -13.95 -6.37
N LEU A 303 -9.57 -15.25 -6.11
CA LEU A 303 -9.52 -15.84 -4.79
C LEU A 303 -8.33 -16.78 -4.76
N GLY A 304 -7.24 -16.34 -4.16
CA GLY A 304 -5.97 -17.09 -4.20
C GLY A 304 -5.11 -16.94 -2.98
N MET A 305 -3.90 -17.51 -3.05
CA MET A 305 -2.89 -17.42 -2.00
C MET A 305 -1.49 -17.19 -2.59
N TYR A 306 -0.61 -16.64 -1.76
CA TYR A 306 0.83 -16.56 -2.03
C TYR A 306 1.48 -17.95 -1.93
N PHE A 307 2.24 -18.34 -2.95
CA PHE A 307 3.01 -19.59 -3.02
C PHE A 307 4.50 -19.30 -3.05
N GLY A 308 5.33 -20.10 -2.36
CA GLY A 308 6.79 -19.97 -2.44
C GLY A 308 7.34 -20.60 -3.72
N ASP A 309 6.73 -21.72 -4.10
CA ASP A 309 6.96 -22.46 -5.35
C ASP A 309 5.66 -23.21 -5.70
N VAL A 310 5.50 -23.66 -6.94
CA VAL A 310 4.36 -24.46 -7.40
C VAL A 310 4.79 -25.91 -7.57
N LYS A 311 4.35 -26.78 -6.65
CA LYS A 311 4.67 -28.22 -6.67
C LYS A 311 3.43 -29.05 -7.00
N PRO A 312 3.53 -30.11 -7.83
CA PRO A 312 2.38 -30.94 -8.21
C PRO A 312 1.57 -31.48 -7.03
N ASN A 313 2.24 -32.03 -6.02
CA ASN A 313 1.59 -32.57 -4.82
C ASN A 313 0.87 -31.52 -3.98
N GLU A 314 1.37 -30.28 -3.94
CA GLU A 314 0.70 -29.18 -3.24
C GLU A 314 -0.52 -28.68 -4.03
N ILE A 315 -0.45 -28.67 -5.37
CA ILE A 315 -1.60 -28.34 -6.23
C ILE A 315 -2.73 -29.36 -6.10
N ASP A 316 -2.41 -30.65 -5.91
CA ASP A 316 -3.43 -31.68 -5.67
C ASP A 316 -4.23 -31.45 -4.39
N ILE A 317 -3.60 -30.87 -3.35
CA ILE A 317 -4.28 -30.46 -2.12
C ILE A 317 -5.05 -29.16 -2.34
N TYR A 318 -4.43 -28.19 -3.01
CA TYR A 318 -4.99 -26.85 -3.21
C TYR A 318 -6.25 -26.84 -4.07
N LYS A 319 -6.30 -27.66 -5.13
CA LYS A 319 -7.44 -27.74 -6.06
C LYS A 319 -8.71 -28.27 -5.40
N ASP A 320 -8.60 -28.98 -4.28
CA ASP A 320 -9.72 -29.36 -3.43
C ASP A 320 -10.07 -28.19 -2.48
N SER A 321 -10.36 -27.02 -3.05
CA SER A 321 -10.80 -25.83 -2.33
C SER A 321 -11.55 -24.89 -3.27
N ALA A 322 -12.08 -23.78 -2.73
CA ALA A 322 -12.72 -22.74 -3.55
C ALA A 322 -11.72 -21.74 -4.16
N PHE A 323 -10.42 -21.85 -3.87
CA PHE A 323 -9.42 -20.98 -4.46
C PHE A 323 -9.29 -21.25 -5.96
N ASN A 324 -9.28 -20.18 -6.76
CA ASN A 324 -9.28 -20.25 -8.22
C ASN A 324 -8.00 -19.71 -8.86
N CYS A 325 -7.12 -19.08 -8.06
CA CYS A 325 -5.82 -18.62 -8.51
C CYS A 325 -4.73 -18.79 -7.44
N LEU A 326 -3.47 -18.60 -7.83
CA LEU A 326 -2.33 -18.49 -6.94
C LEU A 326 -1.38 -17.39 -7.44
N MET A 327 -0.52 -16.90 -6.55
CA MET A 327 0.57 -16.00 -6.91
C MET A 327 1.89 -16.59 -6.39
N PRO A 328 2.75 -17.13 -7.28
CA PRO A 328 4.06 -17.61 -6.88
C PRO A 328 4.99 -16.41 -6.67
N TYR A 329 5.56 -16.32 -5.47
CA TYR A 329 6.42 -15.21 -5.07
C TYR A 329 7.69 -15.13 -5.93
N THR A 330 8.14 -16.27 -6.46
CA THR A 330 9.24 -16.41 -7.41
C THR A 330 8.72 -16.68 -8.83
N MET A 331 9.55 -16.39 -9.83
CA MET A 331 9.28 -16.83 -11.21
C MET A 331 9.28 -18.36 -11.29
N ILE A 332 8.28 -18.94 -11.96
CA ILE A 332 8.12 -20.38 -12.10
C ILE A 332 8.28 -20.83 -13.56
N SER A 333 8.68 -22.08 -13.78
CA SER A 333 8.82 -22.63 -15.13
C SER A 333 7.45 -22.76 -15.84
N ARG A 334 7.47 -22.84 -17.17
CA ARG A 334 6.27 -23.14 -17.97
C ARG A 334 5.60 -24.44 -17.54
N GLU A 335 6.36 -25.50 -17.24
CA GLU A 335 5.81 -26.77 -16.72
C GLU A 335 4.98 -26.58 -15.44
N LYS A 336 5.43 -25.71 -14.53
CA LYS A 336 4.70 -25.39 -13.30
C LYS A 336 3.42 -24.58 -13.60
N LEU A 337 3.46 -23.71 -14.61
CA LEU A 337 2.25 -23.03 -15.11
C LEU A 337 1.26 -24.02 -15.73
N ASP A 338 1.74 -24.94 -16.55
CA ASP A 338 0.92 -26.00 -17.14
C ASP A 338 0.27 -26.85 -16.04
N ASN A 339 1.02 -27.17 -14.98
CA ASN A 339 0.52 -27.94 -13.84
C ASN A 339 -0.57 -27.21 -13.04
N ALA A 340 -0.45 -25.89 -12.84
CA ALA A 340 -1.52 -25.10 -12.23
C ALA A 340 -2.75 -25.05 -13.15
N TYR A 341 -2.54 -24.74 -14.42
CA TYR A 341 -3.62 -24.54 -15.40
C TYR A 341 -4.43 -25.80 -15.67
N LYS A 342 -3.78 -26.97 -15.83
CA LYS A 342 -4.48 -28.26 -16.02
C LYS A 342 -5.37 -28.64 -14.83
N ASN A 343 -5.09 -28.09 -13.65
CA ASN A 343 -5.88 -28.30 -12.43
C ASN A 343 -6.89 -27.15 -12.19
N GLY A 344 -7.14 -26.29 -13.18
CA GLY A 344 -8.11 -25.20 -13.09
C GLY A 344 -7.63 -23.99 -12.29
N ILE A 345 -6.37 -23.94 -11.88
CA ILE A 345 -5.82 -22.85 -11.08
C ILE A 345 -5.13 -21.82 -11.98
N LYS A 346 -5.58 -20.57 -11.89
CA LYS A 346 -4.98 -19.43 -12.59
C LYS A 346 -3.74 -18.91 -11.86
N VAL A 347 -2.88 -18.20 -12.59
CA VAL A 347 -1.61 -17.68 -12.05
C VAL A 347 -1.53 -16.17 -12.23
N ILE A 348 -1.24 -15.48 -11.13
CA ILE A 348 -0.76 -14.10 -11.14
C ILE A 348 0.77 -14.18 -11.19
N TYR A 349 1.39 -13.95 -12.35
CA TYR A 349 2.79 -14.32 -12.56
C TYR A 349 3.74 -13.25 -12.05
N SER A 350 4.71 -13.62 -11.21
CA SER A 350 5.68 -12.68 -10.61
C SER A 350 6.83 -12.32 -11.55
N VAL A 351 7.04 -11.02 -11.75
CA VAL A 351 8.26 -10.42 -12.33
C VAL A 351 8.80 -9.27 -11.46
N LYS A 352 8.39 -9.27 -10.18
CA LYS A 352 8.58 -8.18 -9.22
C LYS A 352 10.03 -7.92 -8.83
N ASP A 353 10.88 -8.93 -8.91
CA ASP A 353 12.27 -8.84 -8.42
C ASP A 353 13.26 -8.26 -9.46
N ILE A 354 12.76 -7.97 -10.68
CA ILE A 354 13.57 -7.47 -11.79
C ILE A 354 13.57 -5.93 -11.76
N TYR A 355 14.44 -5.37 -10.92
CA TYR A 355 14.74 -3.94 -10.80
C TYR A 355 16.24 -3.70 -10.61
N PRO A 356 16.75 -2.51 -10.97
CA PRO A 356 18.14 -2.15 -10.70
C PRO A 356 18.42 -2.05 -9.19
N ASN A 357 19.67 -2.30 -8.80
CA ASN A 357 20.23 -2.01 -7.47
C ASN A 357 19.45 -2.63 -6.28
N MET A 358 18.81 -3.77 -6.49
CA MET A 358 18.20 -4.53 -5.40
C MET A 358 19.26 -5.33 -4.66
N GLN A 359 19.11 -5.46 -3.34
CA GLN A 359 20.05 -6.26 -2.54
C GLN A 359 20.13 -7.73 -3.02
N TRP A 360 19.03 -8.26 -3.56
CA TRP A 360 18.92 -9.64 -4.05
C TRP A 360 19.09 -9.81 -5.56
N SER A 361 19.06 -8.73 -6.35
CA SER A 361 19.30 -8.81 -7.81
C SER A 361 20.40 -7.83 -8.23
N LYS A 362 21.49 -8.37 -8.76
CA LYS A 362 22.69 -7.61 -9.19
C LYS A 362 22.48 -6.92 -10.54
N ILE A 363 21.29 -6.37 -10.78
CA ILE A 363 20.95 -5.70 -12.04
C ILE A 363 21.49 -4.26 -11.96
N PRO A 364 22.39 -3.84 -12.87
CA PRO A 364 23.14 -2.60 -12.71
C PRO A 364 22.33 -1.34 -13.05
N ASN A 365 21.38 -1.44 -13.98
CA ASN A 365 20.65 -0.29 -14.52
C ASN A 365 19.29 -0.70 -15.09
N TRP A 366 18.47 0.31 -15.43
CA TRP A 366 17.12 0.12 -15.95
C TRP A 366 17.08 -0.63 -17.29
N GLU A 367 18.04 -0.37 -18.19
CA GLU A 367 18.08 -1.01 -19.51
C GLU A 367 18.18 -2.54 -19.38
N GLU A 368 19.07 -3.02 -18.52
CA GLU A 368 19.21 -4.46 -18.25
C GLU A 368 17.98 -5.03 -17.52
N ALA A 369 17.38 -4.28 -16.59
CA ALA A 369 16.13 -4.68 -15.95
C ALA A 369 14.98 -4.83 -16.95
N ALA A 370 14.87 -3.88 -17.89
CA ALA A 370 13.84 -3.88 -18.93
C ALA A 370 14.03 -5.05 -19.90
N LYS A 371 15.28 -5.30 -20.34
CA LYS A 371 15.64 -6.45 -21.17
C LYS A 371 15.28 -7.77 -20.50
N GLN A 372 15.69 -7.97 -19.24
CA GLN A 372 15.37 -9.20 -18.50
C GLN A 372 13.86 -9.35 -18.28
N THR A 373 13.14 -8.26 -17.99
CA THR A 373 11.68 -8.31 -17.84
C THR A 373 11.03 -8.82 -19.13
N ARG A 374 11.43 -8.26 -20.28
CA ARG A 374 10.94 -8.67 -21.60
C ARG A 374 11.23 -10.14 -21.88
N GLU A 375 12.47 -10.57 -21.73
CA GLU A 375 12.88 -11.97 -21.95
C GLU A 375 12.07 -12.96 -21.10
N LYS A 376 11.84 -12.63 -19.81
CA LYS A 376 11.09 -13.50 -18.90
C LYS A 376 9.59 -13.52 -19.19
N MET A 377 9.00 -12.38 -19.58
CA MET A 377 7.60 -12.32 -19.94
C MET A 377 7.32 -13.01 -21.27
N GLU A 378 8.11 -12.73 -22.31
CA GLU A 378 7.96 -13.33 -23.65
C GLU A 378 8.05 -14.87 -23.61
N ALA A 379 8.83 -15.41 -22.68
CA ALA A 379 8.95 -16.86 -22.49
C ALA A 379 7.65 -17.54 -21.99
N VAL A 380 6.68 -16.79 -21.44
CA VAL A 380 5.47 -17.35 -20.80
C VAL A 380 4.16 -16.63 -21.12
N MET A 381 4.17 -15.44 -21.73
CA MET A 381 3.00 -14.56 -21.87
C MET A 381 1.86 -15.13 -22.73
N ASP A 382 2.16 -16.04 -23.66
CA ASP A 382 1.17 -16.78 -24.46
C ASP A 382 0.35 -17.76 -23.61
N HIS A 383 0.83 -18.13 -22.42
CA HIS A 383 0.22 -19.18 -21.62
C HIS A 383 -1.22 -18.82 -21.15
N PRO A 384 -2.20 -19.74 -21.31
CA PRO A 384 -3.62 -19.53 -20.94
C PRO A 384 -3.89 -19.43 -19.43
N GLY A 385 -2.99 -19.93 -18.60
CA GLY A 385 -3.11 -19.87 -17.14
C GLY A 385 -2.83 -18.51 -16.51
N ILE A 386 -2.12 -17.60 -17.20
CA ILE A 386 -1.73 -16.29 -16.64
C ILE A 386 -2.91 -15.30 -16.75
N ILE A 387 -3.25 -14.64 -15.65
CA ILE A 387 -4.36 -13.66 -15.56
C ILE A 387 -3.93 -12.24 -15.20
N ALA A 388 -2.71 -12.07 -14.66
CA ALA A 388 -2.13 -10.78 -14.29
C ALA A 388 -0.63 -10.94 -14.06
N TRP A 389 0.09 -9.82 -14.03
CA TRP A 389 1.53 -9.75 -13.75
C TRP A 389 1.76 -9.09 -12.39
N TYR A 390 2.41 -9.76 -11.45
CA TYR A 390 2.81 -9.15 -10.19
C TYR A 390 4.17 -8.47 -10.34
N ILE A 391 4.18 -7.14 -10.27
CA ILE A 391 5.34 -6.35 -10.73
C ILE A 391 6.05 -5.57 -9.62
N ASN A 392 5.42 -5.37 -8.46
CA ASN A 392 6.02 -4.67 -7.33
C ASN A 392 5.53 -5.24 -6.00
N ASP A 393 6.48 -5.41 -5.09
CA ASP A 393 6.27 -5.82 -3.71
C ASP A 393 6.83 -4.72 -2.81
N GLU A 394 5.98 -3.74 -2.53
CA GLU A 394 6.18 -2.73 -1.48
C GLU A 394 7.42 -1.84 -1.62
N LEU A 395 8.00 -1.75 -2.82
CA LEU A 395 9.12 -0.85 -3.07
C LEU A 395 8.70 0.61 -2.82
N PRO A 396 9.59 1.42 -2.22
CA PRO A 396 9.22 2.74 -1.71
C PRO A 396 8.96 3.75 -2.82
N ILE A 397 8.23 4.82 -2.48
CA ILE A 397 7.81 5.89 -3.40
C ILE A 397 8.99 6.66 -3.99
N THR A 398 10.17 6.58 -3.38
CA THR A 398 11.42 7.10 -3.95
C THR A 398 11.80 6.44 -5.28
N ARG A 399 11.19 5.29 -5.61
CA ARG A 399 11.35 4.59 -6.89
C ARG A 399 10.20 4.82 -7.88
N LEU A 400 9.32 5.79 -7.63
CA LEU A 400 8.08 6.00 -8.42
C LEU A 400 8.31 6.00 -9.94
N GLU A 401 9.39 6.64 -10.43
CA GLU A 401 9.71 6.67 -11.85
C GLU A 401 10.01 5.26 -12.41
N GLU A 402 10.82 4.47 -11.71
CA GLU A 402 11.15 3.09 -12.10
C GLU A 402 9.93 2.17 -12.02
N LEU A 403 9.08 2.36 -10.99
CA LEU A 403 7.84 1.60 -10.83
C LEU A 403 6.84 1.93 -11.94
N THR A 404 6.74 3.20 -12.33
CA THR A 404 5.90 3.64 -13.46
C THR A 404 6.43 3.05 -14.77
N ALA A 405 7.74 3.15 -15.01
CA ALA A 405 8.38 2.59 -16.19
C ALA A 405 8.20 1.06 -16.28
N LYS A 406 8.19 0.35 -15.15
CA LYS A 406 7.90 -1.09 -15.10
C LYS A 406 6.47 -1.40 -15.54
N ARG A 407 5.48 -0.64 -15.04
CA ARG A 407 4.09 -0.83 -15.43
C ARG A 407 3.90 -0.57 -16.92
N ASP A 408 4.46 0.53 -17.43
CA ASP A 408 4.40 0.89 -18.84
C ASP A 408 5.07 -0.19 -19.72
N LEU A 409 6.22 -0.73 -19.30
CA LEU A 409 6.91 -1.82 -20.00
C LEU A 409 6.09 -3.12 -20.03
N VAL A 410 5.47 -3.49 -18.90
CA VAL A 410 4.62 -4.69 -18.82
C VAL A 410 3.39 -4.55 -19.72
N GLU A 411 2.79 -3.36 -19.76
CA GLU A 411 1.71 -3.03 -20.69
C GLU A 411 2.15 -3.07 -22.16
N GLU A 412 3.36 -2.61 -22.48
CA GLU A 412 3.93 -2.67 -23.83
C GLU A 412 4.14 -4.12 -24.30
N ILE A 413 4.68 -4.98 -23.43
CA ILE A 413 4.95 -6.38 -23.73
C ILE A 413 3.65 -7.18 -23.82
N ASP A 414 2.76 -7.06 -22.83
CA ASP A 414 1.48 -7.76 -22.76
C ASP A 414 0.32 -6.77 -22.55
N PRO A 415 -0.18 -6.13 -23.63
CA PRO A 415 -1.31 -5.20 -23.53
C PRO A 415 -2.62 -5.89 -23.16
N GLY A 416 -2.65 -7.23 -23.17
CA GLY A 416 -3.84 -8.05 -22.95
C GLY A 416 -4.10 -8.41 -21.49
N ARG A 417 -3.20 -8.06 -20.55
CA ARG A 417 -3.33 -8.39 -19.12
C ARG A 417 -2.91 -7.25 -18.18
N PRO A 418 -3.51 -7.17 -16.97
CA PRO A 418 -3.19 -6.12 -16.01
C PRO A 418 -1.92 -6.42 -15.20
N ALA A 419 -1.29 -5.36 -14.70
CA ALA A 419 -0.25 -5.40 -13.69
C ALA A 419 -0.82 -5.19 -12.28
N TRP A 420 -0.50 -6.10 -11.36
CA TRP A 420 -0.84 -6.06 -9.95
C TRP A 420 0.39 -5.70 -9.10
N VAL A 421 0.17 -4.91 -8.05
CA VAL A 421 1.19 -4.56 -7.06
C VAL A 421 0.62 -4.67 -5.65
N VAL A 422 1.48 -4.77 -4.65
CA VAL A 422 1.08 -4.76 -3.23
C VAL A 422 1.92 -3.74 -2.46
N LEU A 423 1.30 -3.06 -1.49
CA LEU A 423 1.92 -2.03 -0.65
C LEU A 423 1.45 -2.12 0.82
N TYR A 424 2.37 -2.07 1.78
CA TYR A 424 2.06 -1.70 3.17
C TYR A 424 1.93 -0.19 3.38
N GLN A 425 2.39 0.64 2.43
CA GLN A 425 2.36 2.11 2.51
C GLN A 425 0.95 2.67 2.21
N ILE A 426 -0.05 2.23 2.98
CA ILE A 426 -1.47 2.51 2.76
C ILE A 426 -1.83 4.00 2.64
N ASN A 427 -1.07 4.91 3.27
CA ASN A 427 -1.29 6.37 3.16
C ASN A 427 -0.84 6.95 1.81
N GLU A 428 -0.05 6.20 1.04
CA GLU A 428 0.60 6.64 -0.19
C GLU A 428 -0.06 6.08 -1.44
N VAL A 429 -1.11 5.24 -1.34
CA VAL A 429 -1.75 4.56 -2.50
C VAL A 429 -2.02 5.51 -3.67
N THR A 430 -2.56 6.71 -3.41
CA THR A 430 -2.80 7.72 -4.45
C THR A 430 -1.52 8.16 -5.17
N ASP A 431 -0.37 8.17 -4.50
CA ASP A 431 0.90 8.56 -5.10
C ASP A 431 1.48 7.46 -6.02
N TYR A 432 1.04 6.20 -5.84
CA TYR A 432 1.44 5.05 -6.66
C TYR A 432 0.52 4.79 -7.85
N LEU A 433 -0.54 5.56 -8.07
CA LEU A 433 -1.48 5.38 -9.20
C LEU A 433 -0.85 5.09 -10.57
N PRO A 434 0.28 5.72 -11.00
CA PRO A 434 0.85 5.41 -12.32
C PRO A 434 1.56 4.05 -12.40
N THR A 435 1.74 3.34 -11.27
CA THR A 435 2.57 2.13 -11.15
C THR A 435 1.81 0.82 -11.24
N PHE A 436 0.48 0.85 -11.38
CA PHE A 436 -0.33 -0.37 -11.40
C PHE A 436 -1.61 -0.24 -12.23
N ASP A 437 -2.17 -1.38 -12.62
CA ASP A 437 -3.57 -1.51 -13.05
C ASP A 437 -4.48 -1.92 -11.87
N ILE A 438 -3.90 -2.61 -10.89
CA ILE A 438 -4.58 -3.21 -9.74
C ILE A 438 -3.67 -3.08 -8.52
N ILE A 439 -4.24 -2.70 -7.38
CA ILE A 439 -3.51 -2.54 -6.12
C ILE A 439 -3.98 -3.52 -5.05
N GLY A 440 -3.07 -4.12 -4.30
CA GLY A 440 -3.35 -4.75 -3.02
C GLY A 440 -2.68 -4.00 -1.87
N THR A 441 -3.27 -4.09 -0.69
CA THR A 441 -2.59 -3.77 0.56
C THR A 441 -2.78 -4.92 1.53
N ASP A 442 -1.88 -5.05 2.49
CA ASP A 442 -1.63 -6.29 3.21
C ASP A 442 -1.79 -6.15 4.74
N PRO A 443 -3.04 -6.03 5.22
CA PRO A 443 -3.31 -5.87 6.64
C PRO A 443 -3.00 -7.18 7.40
N TYR A 444 -1.94 -7.17 8.21
CA TYR A 444 -1.51 -8.29 9.06
C TYR A 444 -1.59 -7.98 10.57
N PRO A 445 -2.80 -7.76 11.12
CA PRO A 445 -2.95 -7.25 12.48
C PRO A 445 -2.67 -8.27 13.58
N ILE A 446 -2.91 -9.56 13.35
CA ILE A 446 -2.94 -10.55 14.42
C ILE A 446 -1.53 -11.05 14.73
N PRO A 447 -1.09 -11.12 16.00
CA PRO A 447 -1.92 -11.07 17.21
C PRO A 447 -1.92 -9.75 17.97
N THR A 448 -1.22 -8.72 17.49
CA THR A 448 -0.90 -7.53 18.29
C THR A 448 -1.80 -6.34 18.02
N LYS A 449 -2.64 -6.39 16.99
CA LYS A 449 -3.56 -5.33 16.57
C LYS A 449 -4.94 -5.90 16.28
N SER A 450 -5.94 -5.01 16.24
CA SER A 450 -7.33 -5.36 15.97
C SER A 450 -7.54 -5.89 14.54
N PRO A 451 -8.40 -6.92 14.34
CA PRO A 451 -8.88 -7.35 13.01
C PRO A 451 -9.47 -6.21 12.17
N SER A 452 -10.03 -5.17 12.79
CA SER A 452 -10.63 -4.01 12.10
C SER A 452 -9.66 -3.26 11.16
N MET A 453 -8.35 -3.47 11.32
CA MET A 453 -7.33 -2.99 10.37
C MET A 453 -7.61 -3.45 8.93
N ALA A 454 -8.18 -4.64 8.73
CA ALA A 454 -8.52 -5.15 7.41
C ALA A 454 -9.58 -4.31 6.70
N TYR A 455 -10.57 -3.79 7.46
CA TYR A 455 -11.59 -2.88 6.93
C TYR A 455 -11.01 -1.50 6.63
N ASP A 456 -10.29 -0.91 7.60
CA ASP A 456 -9.65 0.41 7.44
C ASP A 456 -8.76 0.46 6.20
N TRP A 457 -7.89 -0.54 6.04
CA TRP A 457 -6.97 -0.59 4.91
C TRP A 457 -7.71 -0.78 3.59
N ALA A 458 -8.73 -1.65 3.53
CA ALA A 458 -9.51 -1.84 2.31
C ALA A 458 -10.24 -0.55 1.88
N VAL A 459 -10.88 0.15 2.82
CA VAL A 459 -11.54 1.44 2.56
C VAL A 459 -10.53 2.46 2.05
N ARG A 460 -9.38 2.58 2.71
CA ARG A 460 -8.33 3.55 2.33
C ARG A 460 -7.67 3.20 1.00
N THR A 461 -7.51 1.93 0.66
CA THR A 461 -7.05 1.49 -0.67
C THR A 461 -8.08 1.86 -1.74
N THR A 462 -9.36 1.55 -1.50
CA THR A 462 -10.46 1.90 -2.41
C THR A 462 -10.52 3.40 -2.67
N GLN A 463 -10.48 4.21 -1.61
CA GLN A 463 -10.53 5.67 -1.70
C GLN A 463 -9.24 6.26 -2.31
N GLY A 464 -8.08 5.68 -2.01
CA GLY A 464 -6.80 6.08 -2.58
C GLY A 464 -6.73 5.86 -4.09
N GLY A 465 -7.46 4.86 -4.59
CA GLY A 465 -7.74 4.61 -6.01
C GLY A 465 -8.96 5.33 -6.58
N PHE A 466 -9.50 6.33 -5.87
CA PHE A 466 -10.71 7.10 -6.20
C PHE A 466 -11.93 6.27 -6.56
N GLU A 467 -12.05 5.07 -6.00
CA GLU A 467 -13.13 4.12 -6.31
C GLU A 467 -13.21 3.71 -7.80
N CYS A 468 -12.17 3.99 -8.59
CA CYS A 468 -12.09 3.61 -10.01
C CYS A 468 -11.02 2.54 -10.30
N HIS A 469 -10.09 2.31 -9.38
CA HIS A 469 -9.10 1.23 -9.50
C HIS A 469 -9.55 -0.05 -8.82
N ALA A 470 -9.29 -1.20 -9.46
CA ALA A 470 -9.50 -2.50 -8.85
C ALA A 470 -8.49 -2.71 -7.71
N ASN A 471 -8.97 -3.34 -6.63
CA ASN A 471 -8.11 -3.72 -5.53
C ASN A 471 -8.29 -5.19 -5.12
N TRP A 472 -7.16 -5.88 -5.00
CA TRP A 472 -7.06 -7.27 -4.55
C TRP A 472 -6.30 -7.28 -3.22
N MET A 473 -7.04 -7.34 -2.12
CA MET A 473 -6.44 -7.24 -0.78
C MET A 473 -5.67 -8.51 -0.43
N VAL A 474 -4.68 -8.36 0.47
CA VAL A 474 -3.81 -9.46 0.92
C VAL A 474 -4.03 -9.71 2.42
N PRO A 475 -5.16 -10.31 2.83
CA PRO A 475 -5.45 -10.58 4.23
C PRO A 475 -4.58 -11.71 4.82
N GLN A 476 -4.36 -11.63 6.14
CA GLN A 476 -3.57 -12.58 6.92
C GLN A 476 -4.26 -13.94 7.12
N VAL A 477 -3.56 -15.04 6.82
CA VAL A 477 -3.87 -16.38 7.36
C VAL A 477 -2.69 -17.01 8.12
N PHE A 478 -1.48 -16.48 7.90
CA PHE A 478 -0.25 -16.97 8.50
C PHE A 478 -0.07 -16.57 9.97
N ASN A 479 0.84 -17.29 10.65
CA ASN A 479 1.32 -16.94 11.98
C ASN A 479 2.66 -16.18 11.87
N TRP A 480 2.74 -15.01 12.50
CA TRP A 480 3.98 -14.21 12.59
C TRP A 480 5.16 -14.96 13.22
N ALA A 481 4.92 -16.02 13.99
CA ALA A 481 5.97 -16.92 14.48
C ALA A 481 6.87 -17.46 13.34
N SER A 482 6.39 -17.50 12.10
CA SER A 482 7.16 -17.87 10.90
C SER A 482 8.28 -16.88 10.56
N TYR A 483 8.23 -15.66 11.08
CA TYR A 483 9.12 -14.55 10.71
C TYR A 483 9.79 -13.87 11.90
N TRP A 484 9.12 -13.77 13.05
CA TRP A 484 9.57 -12.97 14.19
C TRP A 484 10.98 -13.30 14.68
N GLY A 485 11.40 -14.56 14.65
CA GLY A 485 12.78 -14.93 14.98
C GLY A 485 13.82 -14.28 14.05
N GLY A 486 13.52 -14.19 12.74
CA GLY A 486 14.36 -13.48 11.77
C GLY A 486 14.34 -11.96 11.95
N TYR A 487 13.30 -11.42 12.60
CA TYR A 487 13.19 -10.00 12.95
C TYR A 487 13.78 -9.67 14.32
N GLY A 488 14.54 -10.59 14.93
CA GLY A 488 15.25 -10.36 16.19
C GLY A 488 14.38 -10.47 17.45
N ARG A 489 13.17 -11.03 17.34
CA ARG A 489 12.35 -11.36 18.52
C ARG A 489 12.92 -12.57 19.25
N SER A 490 12.82 -12.58 20.57
CA SER A 490 13.23 -13.70 21.42
C SER A 490 12.37 -14.94 21.16
N ASP A 491 12.90 -16.13 21.46
CA ASP A 491 12.16 -17.38 21.37
C ASP A 491 10.86 -17.33 22.21
N ALA A 492 10.89 -16.68 23.37
CA ALA A 492 9.71 -16.47 24.21
C ALA A 492 8.61 -15.67 23.49
N GLU A 493 8.98 -14.57 22.80
CA GLU A 493 8.03 -13.78 22.00
C GLU A 493 7.49 -14.58 20.81
N VAL A 494 8.33 -15.37 20.14
CA VAL A 494 7.90 -16.23 19.02
C VAL A 494 6.92 -17.31 19.50
N LEU A 495 7.19 -17.93 20.64
CA LEU A 495 6.31 -18.95 21.25
C LEU A 495 4.97 -18.37 21.69
N ALA A 496 4.96 -17.12 22.19
CA ALA A 496 3.75 -16.41 22.58
C ALA A 496 2.87 -15.93 21.40
N CYS A 497 3.42 -15.91 20.19
CA CYS A 497 2.70 -15.52 18.98
C CYS A 497 1.61 -16.55 18.62
N ARG A 498 0.58 -16.14 17.85
CA ARG A 498 -0.48 -17.03 17.35
C ARG A 498 -0.91 -16.64 15.94
N ALA A 499 -1.43 -17.63 15.21
CA ALA A 499 -2.18 -17.38 13.99
C ALA A 499 -3.55 -16.72 14.30
N PRO A 500 -4.21 -16.10 13.30
CA PRO A 500 -5.61 -15.73 13.44
C PRO A 500 -6.51 -16.94 13.64
N THR A 501 -7.47 -16.81 14.55
CA THR A 501 -8.58 -17.76 14.73
C THR A 501 -9.42 -17.81 13.45
N PHE A 502 -10.23 -18.87 13.30
CA PHE A 502 -11.16 -18.95 12.17
C PHE A 502 -12.07 -17.71 12.06
N GLN A 503 -12.59 -17.22 13.19
CA GLN A 503 -13.49 -16.06 13.17
C GLN A 503 -12.76 -14.79 12.75
N GLU A 504 -11.55 -14.54 13.24
CA GLU A 504 -10.72 -13.40 12.79
C GLU A 504 -10.35 -13.50 11.31
N MET A 505 -9.96 -14.68 10.80
CA MET A 505 -9.66 -14.86 9.36
C MET A 505 -10.89 -14.56 8.52
N LYS A 506 -12.03 -15.16 8.87
CA LYS A 506 -13.29 -14.98 8.16
C LYS A 506 -13.73 -13.52 8.18
N SER A 507 -13.73 -12.88 9.35
CA SER A 507 -14.15 -11.49 9.49
C SER A 507 -13.24 -10.54 8.72
N MET A 508 -11.92 -10.71 8.76
CA MET A 508 -10.97 -9.89 7.99
C MET A 508 -11.22 -10.01 6.47
N ALA A 509 -11.46 -11.21 5.95
CA ALA A 509 -11.75 -11.40 4.53
C ALA A 509 -13.03 -10.66 4.09
N TRP A 510 -14.11 -10.78 4.86
CA TRP A 510 -15.37 -10.09 4.58
C TRP A 510 -15.30 -8.58 4.83
N MET A 511 -14.49 -8.12 5.79
CA MET A 511 -14.17 -6.70 5.98
C MET A 511 -13.46 -6.11 4.77
N CYS A 512 -12.51 -6.84 4.16
CA CYS A 512 -11.88 -6.38 2.92
C CYS A 512 -12.91 -6.22 1.79
N ILE A 513 -13.82 -7.19 1.62
CA ILE A 513 -14.90 -7.13 0.61
C ILE A 513 -15.84 -5.95 0.87
N ALA A 514 -16.24 -5.74 2.13
CA ALA A 514 -17.06 -4.60 2.55
C ALA A 514 -16.35 -3.27 2.26
N GLY A 515 -15.03 -3.19 2.51
CA GLY A 515 -14.19 -2.03 2.20
C GLY A 515 -13.92 -1.80 0.71
N GLY A 516 -14.50 -2.61 -0.18
CA GLY A 516 -14.46 -2.40 -1.63
C GLY A 516 -13.61 -3.38 -2.42
N ALA A 517 -12.96 -4.36 -1.77
CA ALA A 517 -12.16 -5.37 -2.45
C ALA A 517 -12.97 -6.15 -3.50
N ASN A 518 -12.37 -6.34 -4.67
CA ASN A 518 -12.91 -7.16 -5.76
C ASN A 518 -11.98 -8.36 -6.09
N GLY A 519 -11.14 -8.73 -5.13
CA GLY A 519 -10.28 -9.91 -5.13
C GLY A 519 -9.57 -10.05 -3.79
N LEU A 520 -9.16 -11.25 -3.43
CA LEU A 520 -8.46 -11.58 -2.19
C LEU A 520 -7.34 -12.59 -2.47
N ILE A 521 -6.10 -12.22 -2.18
CA ILE A 521 -4.92 -13.06 -2.35
C ILE A 521 -4.26 -13.24 -0.98
N PHE A 522 -4.57 -14.31 -0.27
CA PHE A 522 -4.17 -14.49 1.14
C PHE A 522 -2.68 -14.78 1.31
N TYR A 523 -2.09 -14.25 2.39
CA TYR A 523 -0.72 -14.54 2.80
C TYR A 523 -0.69 -15.52 3.99
N SER A 524 -0.10 -16.71 3.91
CA SER A 524 0.37 -17.39 2.68
C SER A 524 0.26 -18.92 2.79
N TRP A 525 0.24 -19.60 1.64
CA TRP A 525 0.21 -21.07 1.54
C TRP A 525 1.47 -21.72 2.13
N PHE A 526 2.64 -21.16 1.81
CA PHE A 526 3.91 -21.72 2.24
C PHE A 526 4.16 -21.53 3.75
N ASP A 527 3.58 -20.50 4.38
CA ASP A 527 3.71 -20.32 5.83
C ASP A 527 2.88 -21.34 6.63
N LEU A 528 1.76 -21.81 6.09
CA LEU A 528 1.02 -22.94 6.70
C LEU A 528 1.92 -24.19 6.75
N HIS A 529 2.70 -24.44 5.71
CA HIS A 529 3.67 -25.55 5.71
C HIS A 529 4.86 -25.29 6.64
N LYS A 530 5.41 -24.06 6.69
CA LYS A 530 6.52 -23.72 7.59
C LYS A 530 6.18 -23.99 9.06
N MET A 531 4.93 -23.73 9.46
CA MET A 531 4.46 -23.90 10.83
C MET A 531 4.09 -25.35 11.20
N ASN A 532 4.12 -26.29 10.25
CA ASN A 532 3.68 -27.67 10.47
C ASN A 532 4.69 -28.54 11.25
N LYS A 533 5.96 -28.12 11.36
CA LYS A 533 7.02 -28.97 11.91
C LYS A 533 8.02 -28.18 12.77
N LEU A 534 8.35 -28.72 13.94
CA LEU A 534 9.33 -28.13 14.86
C LEU A 534 10.76 -28.20 14.32
N LYS A 535 11.60 -27.23 14.71
CA LYS A 535 13.05 -27.24 14.43
C LYS A 535 13.73 -28.57 14.81
N GLY A 536 13.44 -29.08 16.01
CA GLY A 536 13.99 -30.35 16.50
C GLY A 536 13.57 -31.59 15.71
N GLN A 537 12.61 -31.47 14.80
CA GLN A 537 12.13 -32.54 13.92
C GLN A 537 12.51 -32.29 12.46
N GLY A 538 13.41 -31.35 12.18
CA GLY A 538 13.81 -30.96 10.82
C GLY A 538 12.82 -30.01 10.12
N GLY A 539 11.99 -29.29 10.90
CA GLY A 539 11.21 -28.15 10.44
C GLY A 539 11.91 -26.82 10.77
N VAL A 540 11.14 -25.72 10.74
CA VAL A 540 11.66 -24.37 11.05
C VAL A 540 10.93 -23.68 12.21
N ALA A 541 9.79 -24.22 12.64
CA ALA A 541 8.96 -23.58 13.63
C ALA A 541 9.42 -23.85 15.07
N LEU A 542 9.24 -22.87 15.96
CA LEU A 542 9.43 -23.04 17.41
C LEU A 542 8.18 -23.59 18.10
N ARG A 543 7.02 -23.43 17.47
CA ARG A 543 5.71 -23.99 17.85
C ARG A 543 5.02 -24.54 16.62
N VAL A 544 4.18 -25.54 16.77
CA VAL A 544 3.42 -26.13 15.65
C VAL A 544 2.05 -25.49 15.56
N ASP A 545 1.69 -25.05 14.36
CA ASP A 545 0.30 -24.87 13.96
C ASP A 545 0.03 -25.92 12.86
N PRO A 546 -0.68 -27.03 13.16
CA PRO A 546 -0.78 -28.16 12.23
C PRO A 546 -1.42 -27.77 10.90
N PHE A 547 -0.77 -28.13 9.79
CA PHE A 547 -1.21 -27.77 8.44
C PHE A 547 -2.66 -28.18 8.18
N ASP A 548 -3.02 -29.43 8.47
CA ASP A 548 -4.36 -29.95 8.15
C ASP A 548 -5.48 -29.20 8.87
N VAL A 549 -5.23 -28.81 10.13
CA VAL A 549 -6.19 -28.01 10.93
C VAL A 549 -6.32 -26.62 10.35
N ARG A 550 -5.19 -25.95 10.09
CA ARG A 550 -5.18 -24.58 9.56
C ARG A 550 -5.76 -24.52 8.14
N TRP A 551 -5.42 -25.50 7.30
CA TRP A 551 -5.93 -25.59 5.94
C TRP A 551 -7.43 -25.85 5.91
N ALA A 552 -7.97 -26.68 6.80
CA ALA A 552 -9.41 -26.89 6.90
C ALA A 552 -10.17 -25.59 7.23
N GLU A 553 -9.65 -24.76 8.13
CA GLU A 553 -10.23 -23.45 8.46
C GLU A 553 -10.17 -22.48 7.27
N VAL A 554 -9.02 -22.41 6.61
CA VAL A 554 -8.81 -21.55 5.42
C VAL A 554 -9.72 -21.99 4.27
N LYS A 555 -9.82 -23.30 4.01
CA LYS A 555 -10.71 -23.89 3.00
C LYS A 555 -12.19 -23.57 3.28
N ARG A 556 -12.61 -23.66 4.55
CA ARG A 556 -13.98 -23.32 4.97
C ARG A 556 -14.30 -21.85 4.70
N MET A 557 -13.39 -20.94 5.04
CA MET A 557 -13.53 -19.51 4.75
C MET A 557 -13.59 -19.24 3.24
N ALA A 558 -12.71 -19.88 2.46
CA ALA A 558 -12.71 -19.74 1.00
C ALA A 558 -14.02 -20.25 0.37
N ALA A 559 -14.59 -21.35 0.88
CA ALA A 559 -15.87 -21.88 0.40
C ALA A 559 -17.04 -20.92 0.64
N ASP A 560 -17.04 -20.20 1.78
CA ASP A 560 -18.04 -19.15 2.05
C ASP A 560 -17.97 -18.01 1.02
N ILE A 561 -16.78 -17.64 0.56
CA ILE A 561 -16.58 -16.57 -0.44
C ILE A 561 -16.92 -17.09 -1.83
N GLY A 562 -16.40 -18.27 -2.19
CA GLY A 562 -16.57 -18.86 -3.52
C GLY A 562 -18.02 -19.12 -3.89
N ARG A 563 -18.89 -19.48 -2.93
CA ARG A 563 -20.34 -19.68 -3.21
C ARG A 563 -21.11 -18.38 -3.47
N LEU A 564 -20.50 -17.23 -3.20
CA LEU A 564 -21.12 -15.90 -3.34
C LEU A 564 -20.46 -15.06 -4.44
N ASP A 565 -19.52 -15.62 -5.22
CA ASP A 565 -18.76 -14.90 -6.23
C ASP A 565 -19.66 -14.21 -7.28
N GLN A 566 -20.77 -14.83 -7.70
CA GLN A 566 -21.72 -14.26 -8.64
C GLN A 566 -22.46 -13.03 -8.08
N VAL A 567 -22.68 -12.98 -6.76
CA VAL A 567 -23.24 -11.80 -6.09
C VAL A 567 -22.18 -10.70 -6.02
N LEU A 568 -20.96 -11.07 -5.59
CA LEU A 568 -19.82 -10.14 -5.47
C LEU A 568 -19.43 -9.50 -6.81
N LEU A 569 -19.59 -10.24 -7.91
CA LEU A 569 -19.31 -9.80 -9.27
C LEU A 569 -20.52 -9.20 -9.99
N SER A 570 -21.69 -9.12 -9.35
CA SER A 570 -22.89 -8.56 -9.99
C SER A 570 -22.77 -7.05 -10.22
N ILE A 571 -23.41 -6.57 -11.29
CA ILE A 571 -23.56 -5.14 -11.61
C ILE A 571 -25.01 -4.67 -11.55
N GLU A 572 -25.92 -5.55 -11.16
CA GLU A 572 -27.29 -5.13 -10.87
C GLU A 572 -27.28 -4.14 -9.71
N LYS A 573 -28.16 -3.14 -9.79
CA LYS A 573 -28.21 -2.08 -8.79
C LYS A 573 -28.97 -2.57 -7.54
N PRO A 574 -28.37 -2.53 -6.33
CA PRO A 574 -29.11 -2.75 -5.11
C PRO A 574 -30.03 -1.56 -4.79
N LEU A 575 -30.93 -1.75 -3.83
CA LEU A 575 -31.60 -0.65 -3.12
C LEU A 575 -30.55 0.24 -2.44
N GLU A 576 -30.75 1.56 -2.52
CA GLU A 576 -29.90 2.56 -1.87
C GLU A 576 -30.20 2.62 -0.37
N LEU A 577 -29.61 1.71 0.39
CA LEU A 577 -29.77 1.68 1.85
C LEU A 577 -29.00 2.84 2.49
N LYS A 578 -29.68 3.61 3.34
CA LYS A 578 -29.09 4.67 4.15
C LYS A 578 -28.83 4.16 5.56
N GLU A 579 -27.58 4.21 6.01
CA GLU A 579 -27.24 3.93 7.40
C GLU A 579 -27.83 5.03 8.32
N VAL A 580 -28.59 4.61 9.33
CA VAL A 580 -29.32 5.50 10.26
C VAL A 580 -28.50 5.80 11.51
N SER A 581 -27.73 4.82 11.99
CA SER A 581 -26.80 4.96 13.10
C SER A 581 -25.40 4.60 12.61
N GLY A 582 -24.57 5.60 12.33
CA GLY A 582 -23.19 5.43 11.92
C GLY A 582 -22.37 4.77 13.03
N ASN A 583 -22.32 3.43 13.03
CA ASN A 583 -21.49 2.69 13.97
C ASN A 583 -20.15 2.41 13.30
N ALA A 584 -19.10 3.10 13.74
CA ALA A 584 -17.76 2.98 13.16
C ALA A 584 -17.19 1.55 13.19
N ASP A 585 -17.75 0.69 14.07
CA ASP A 585 -17.35 -0.70 14.17
C ASP A 585 -18.12 -1.62 13.20
N ILE A 586 -19.08 -1.13 12.41
CA ILE A 586 -19.81 -1.90 11.40
C ILE A 586 -19.22 -1.64 10.01
N ALA A 587 -18.63 -2.68 9.42
CA ALA A 587 -18.27 -2.68 8.01
C ALA A 587 -19.44 -3.20 7.17
N TRP A 588 -19.79 -2.53 6.07
CA TRP A 588 -20.92 -2.94 5.25
C TRP A 588 -20.77 -2.59 3.78
N ARG A 589 -21.46 -3.34 2.92
CA ARG A 589 -21.57 -3.09 1.47
C ARG A 589 -22.82 -3.76 0.92
N SER A 590 -23.47 -3.15 -0.06
CA SER A 590 -24.62 -3.73 -0.76
C SER A 590 -24.28 -4.16 -2.19
N PHE A 591 -24.96 -5.21 -2.66
CA PHE A 591 -24.86 -5.76 -4.01
C PHE A 591 -26.27 -6.02 -4.54
N GLY A 592 -26.55 -5.76 -5.82
CA GLY A 592 -27.80 -6.18 -6.45
C GLY A 592 -27.58 -7.52 -7.14
N LYS A 593 -28.54 -8.45 -7.05
CA LYS A 593 -28.51 -9.69 -7.84
C LYS A 593 -29.91 -10.31 -7.91
N ASP A 594 -30.34 -10.69 -9.10
CA ASP A 594 -31.64 -11.32 -9.39
C ASP A 594 -32.83 -10.51 -8.83
N GLY A 595 -32.72 -9.18 -8.89
CA GLY A 595 -33.74 -8.25 -8.35
C GLY A 595 -33.82 -8.19 -6.82
N GLU A 596 -32.84 -8.75 -6.11
CA GLU A 596 -32.69 -8.65 -4.65
C GLU A 596 -31.51 -7.76 -4.28
N THR A 597 -31.59 -7.14 -3.10
CA THR A 597 -30.47 -6.44 -2.46
C THR A 597 -29.80 -7.35 -1.46
N TRP A 598 -28.53 -7.62 -1.70
CA TRP A 598 -27.68 -8.38 -0.83
C TRP A 598 -26.89 -7.41 0.05
N LEU A 599 -27.14 -7.39 1.36
CA LEU A 599 -26.48 -6.52 2.33
C LEU A 599 -25.47 -7.32 3.16
N LEU A 600 -24.18 -7.07 2.92
CA LEU A 600 -23.08 -7.59 3.73
C LEU A 600 -22.89 -6.68 4.95
N LEU A 601 -22.82 -7.28 6.13
CA LEU A 601 -22.54 -6.64 7.41
C LEU A 601 -21.46 -7.43 8.14
N VAL A 602 -20.50 -6.73 8.71
CA VAL A 602 -19.47 -7.33 9.55
C VAL A 602 -19.25 -6.47 10.78
N ASN A 603 -19.35 -7.08 11.96
CA ASN A 603 -18.87 -6.44 13.18
C ASN A 603 -17.34 -6.48 13.18
N SER A 604 -16.69 -5.33 13.08
CA SER A 604 -15.24 -5.22 13.07
C SER A 604 -14.59 -5.28 14.45
N SER A 605 -15.39 -5.25 15.52
CA SER A 605 -14.93 -5.37 16.89
C SER A 605 -14.73 -6.84 17.30
N GLU A 606 -13.60 -7.12 17.93
CA GLU A 606 -13.33 -8.41 18.59
C GLU A 606 -13.87 -8.49 20.03
N LYS A 607 -14.38 -7.37 20.58
CA LYS A 607 -14.65 -7.24 22.03
C LYS A 607 -16.11 -7.05 22.41
N LYS A 608 -16.93 -6.51 21.51
CA LYS A 608 -18.31 -6.12 21.82
C LYS A 608 -19.24 -6.41 20.65
N ALA A 609 -20.49 -6.72 21.00
CA ALA A 609 -21.58 -6.70 20.05
C ALA A 609 -21.84 -5.27 19.55
N CYS A 610 -22.35 -5.15 18.33
CA CYS A 610 -22.61 -3.88 17.67
C CYS A 610 -23.97 -3.91 16.98
N ASP A 611 -24.74 -2.83 17.16
CA ASP A 611 -25.99 -2.63 16.43
C ASP A 611 -25.72 -1.88 15.12
N ALA A 612 -26.47 -2.25 14.08
CA ALA A 612 -26.54 -1.57 12.80
C ALA A 612 -28.00 -1.28 12.43
N ALA A 613 -28.26 -0.12 11.83
CA ALA A 613 -29.59 0.28 11.42
C ALA A 613 -29.56 0.94 10.03
N PHE A 614 -30.48 0.53 9.17
CA PHE A 614 -30.60 1.00 7.79
C PHE A 614 -32.04 1.39 7.46
N GLU A 615 -32.18 2.32 6.53
CA GLU A 615 -33.45 2.74 5.95
C GLU A 615 -33.40 2.56 4.43
N ALA A 616 -34.44 1.96 3.87
CA ALA A 616 -34.57 1.72 2.43
C ALA A 616 -35.52 2.74 1.77
N PRO A 617 -35.31 3.07 0.48
CA PRO A 617 -36.11 4.04 -0.27
C PRO A 617 -37.41 3.40 -0.81
N VAL A 618 -38.04 2.51 -0.05
CA VAL A 618 -39.26 1.77 -0.40
C VAL A 618 -40.26 1.85 0.75
N ALA A 619 -41.55 1.67 0.48
CA ALA A 619 -42.57 1.75 1.54
C ALA A 619 -42.50 0.58 2.54
N SER A 620 -42.09 -0.61 2.07
CA SER A 620 -41.92 -1.81 2.89
C SER A 620 -40.71 -2.57 2.41
N LEU A 621 -39.81 -2.87 3.35
CA LEU A 621 -38.65 -3.72 3.18
C LEU A 621 -38.96 -5.11 3.73
N ARG A 622 -38.40 -6.15 3.15
CA ARG A 622 -38.44 -7.50 3.71
C ARG A 622 -37.09 -8.21 3.61
N CYS A 623 -36.74 -9.00 4.62
CA CYS A 623 -35.63 -9.93 4.53
C CYS A 623 -36.16 -11.26 3.99
N VAL A 624 -35.69 -11.64 2.81
CA VAL A 624 -36.08 -12.88 2.12
C VAL A 624 -35.11 -14.04 2.36
N GLY A 625 -33.95 -13.76 2.98
CA GLY A 625 -32.97 -14.79 3.33
C GLY A 625 -31.77 -14.25 4.10
N THR A 626 -31.04 -15.17 4.72
CA THR A 626 -29.74 -14.94 5.37
C THR A 626 -28.79 -16.01 4.86
N ASP A 627 -27.78 -15.62 4.08
CA ASP A 627 -26.85 -16.55 3.43
C ASP A 627 -25.58 -16.76 4.23
N LEU A 628 -25.24 -15.82 5.11
CA LEU A 628 -24.17 -15.89 6.10
C LEU A 628 -24.65 -15.31 7.42
N GLY A 629 -24.14 -15.87 8.52
CA GLY A 629 -24.43 -15.39 9.87
C GLY A 629 -25.71 -15.96 10.46
N GLU A 630 -25.87 -15.78 11.77
CA GLU A 630 -27.05 -16.26 12.51
C GLU A 630 -27.97 -15.10 12.90
N ALA A 631 -27.42 -13.89 13.05
CA ALA A 631 -28.18 -12.69 13.38
C ALA A 631 -29.35 -12.46 12.41
N LYS A 632 -30.50 -12.10 13.00
CA LYS A 632 -31.74 -11.83 12.28
C LYS A 632 -32.10 -10.36 12.36
N PRO A 633 -32.44 -9.71 11.22
CA PRO A 633 -32.88 -8.34 11.24
C PRO A 633 -34.30 -8.22 11.80
N VAL A 634 -34.55 -7.16 12.56
CA VAL A 634 -35.89 -6.65 12.86
C VAL A 634 -36.23 -5.62 11.80
N ILE A 635 -37.34 -5.83 11.09
CA ILE A 635 -37.78 -4.92 10.01
C ILE A 635 -39.15 -4.34 10.36
N GLU A 636 -39.22 -3.00 10.33
CA GLU A 636 -40.43 -2.23 10.59
C GLU A 636 -40.64 -1.22 9.46
N GLY A 637 -41.63 -1.47 8.59
CA GLY A 637 -41.86 -0.66 7.40
C GLY A 637 -40.64 -0.71 6.47
N ASN A 638 -39.94 0.41 6.33
CA ASN A 638 -38.75 0.56 5.50
C ASN A 638 -37.41 0.53 6.28
N LYS A 639 -37.46 0.25 7.58
CA LYS A 639 -36.30 0.27 8.47
C LYS A 639 -35.86 -1.13 8.85
N LEU A 640 -34.55 -1.35 8.84
CA LEU A 640 -33.89 -2.57 9.27
C LEU A 640 -33.02 -2.26 10.48
N LYS A 641 -33.10 -3.08 11.53
CA LYS A 641 -32.17 -3.08 12.67
C LYS A 641 -31.62 -4.48 12.88
N ILE A 642 -30.35 -4.59 13.23
CA ILE A 642 -29.70 -5.88 13.49
C ILE A 642 -28.55 -5.71 14.49
N ALA A 643 -28.44 -6.66 15.41
CA ALA A 643 -27.33 -6.76 16.35
C ALA A 643 -26.38 -7.86 15.86
N LEU A 644 -25.08 -7.59 15.87
CA LEU A 644 -24.04 -8.53 15.47
C LEU A 644 -23.11 -8.80 16.65
N GLU A 645 -22.85 -10.08 16.92
CA GLU A 645 -21.84 -10.51 17.89
C GLU A 645 -20.41 -10.11 17.44
N PRO A 646 -19.41 -10.08 18.33
CA PRO A 646 -18.03 -9.77 17.96
C PRO A 646 -17.56 -10.58 16.75
N LEU A 647 -16.99 -9.89 15.74
CA LEU A 647 -16.51 -10.47 14.49
C LEU A 647 -17.57 -11.19 13.65
N GLU A 648 -18.86 -11.11 13.98
CA GLU A 648 -19.91 -11.77 13.20
C GLU A 648 -20.00 -11.19 11.78
N VAL A 649 -20.18 -12.09 10.81
CA VAL A 649 -20.41 -11.76 9.40
C VAL A 649 -21.81 -12.20 9.03
N VAL A 650 -22.61 -11.26 8.56
CA VAL A 650 -23.98 -11.50 8.11
C VAL A 650 -24.13 -11.05 6.67
N PHE A 651 -24.82 -11.85 5.85
CA PHE A 651 -25.16 -11.46 4.48
C PHE A 651 -26.66 -11.68 4.25
N LEU A 652 -27.41 -10.59 4.26
CA LEU A 652 -28.86 -10.59 4.16
C LEU A 652 -29.30 -10.43 2.72
N ARG A 653 -30.40 -11.09 2.35
CA ARG A 653 -31.14 -10.82 1.12
C ARG A 653 -32.39 -10.04 1.44
N LEU A 654 -32.55 -8.91 0.75
CA LEU A 654 -33.58 -7.91 1.00
C LEU A 654 -34.36 -7.64 -0.30
N LYS A 655 -35.64 -7.33 -0.15
CA LYS A 655 -36.50 -6.93 -1.27
C LYS A 655 -37.47 -5.83 -0.86
#